data_AF-A0A352KSJ9-F1
#
_entry.id   AF-A0A352KSJ9-F1
#
_cell.length_a   1.000
_cell.length_b   1.000
_cell.length_c   1.000
_cell.angle_alpha   90.00
_cell.angle_beta   90.00
_cell.angle_gamma   90.00
#
_symmetry.space_group_name_H-M   'P 1'
#
loop_
_entity.id
_entity.type
_entity.pdbx_description
1 polymer ?
#
loop_
_entity_poly.entity_id
_entity_poly.type
_entity_poly.pdbx_seq_one_letter_code
_entity_poly.pdbx_strand_id
1 'polypeptide(L)'
;VFDLPTTTVGFNYGTQIGEGGIVMGNGSRINGSIYSNGSITGSSGARITGSAWVAQGTAPSVDQSWETANSDYGVGTVSGSIISTLDSSGDVGKYTSLALGSDGFARISYYDDTNDDLKFVRCLDENCVTKNITTIDSAGNVGFEYTSLALGSDGFARISYYNESNNDLKFVRCTNADCATKVITVVDSSGDMGQFSSLALGSDGFARISYYASSGGNLNFVRCTNADCTTKNISTVDSSGDVGKYTSIALGSDGFARISYINETNDDLKFVRCANADCSSATVTTVESSPNINRNTAVALGSDGFARISYYDDGNNDLKFVRCTNADCATKNITTLDSSGDVGRYSSLKLLSDLARVVYHDGSNGDLKYIQCANADCSTKNVSVPDPDNVGQYTSLAFGSDNFGRISYYDVGNADLKFLRCAQDPCSPSAPQVDVAQSFQPAATNRAVKADLYLKKVGSPANATLRLISDSGGSPGTSVLATGLLNASSVGSSYGWLTVNFSTTPTLNANTTYWLVIDAAPDNSNYLVWGGDSANGYTRGTGKKSNDWSIGNWSNLNADLNFRVYMGGIDNQISTVSVDGSAYAHFMDIVTVGGNAGAFTLNSGTIGGSVSADTISNCTIGGNASYNVKTSCTIGGTQTTPTTPPSDPAVQAMPITQEMIDAWKAQAEAGGTINGDCGDGGVAGCDIPTNGTLTLGPKKINGNLILANNQTLVVSGTIYITGYIDIDNGSAIQLDPSYGTKSGLVFSDGTIHLANNGNFSGSGQVGSYLMLMSLASGGGHHGGAIDLHNNASGVIFYAANGLVYLHNNVNATQLTAKAITLDNNATISYDPGLANALFSGGGSSGSFKVKSWKEIE
;
A
#
# COMPACT_ATOMS: atom_id res chain seq x y z
N VAL A 1 56.14 -18.79 -44.52
CA VAL A 1 55.48 -17.62 -43.89
C VAL A 1 55.23 -18.02 -42.45
N PHE A 2 55.93 -17.40 -41.50
CA PHE A 2 55.82 -17.69 -40.07
C PHE A 2 54.75 -16.75 -39.49
N ASP A 3 53.70 -17.30 -38.90
CA ASP A 3 52.73 -16.51 -38.12
C ASP A 3 53.17 -16.50 -36.65
N LEU A 4 53.34 -15.30 -36.09
CA LEU A 4 53.59 -15.07 -34.67
C LEU A 4 52.32 -15.40 -33.87
N PRO A 5 52.41 -15.89 -32.61
CA PRO A 5 51.24 -16.00 -31.76
C PRO A 5 50.69 -14.58 -31.48
N THR A 6 49.57 -14.26 -32.11
CA THR A 6 48.84 -12.99 -31.89
C THR A 6 47.67 -13.24 -30.95
N THR A 7 47.53 -12.43 -29.91
CA THR A 7 46.32 -12.35 -29.10
C THR A 7 45.46 -11.21 -29.63
N THR A 8 44.22 -11.51 -30.01
CA THR A 8 43.25 -10.50 -30.41
C THR A 8 42.61 -9.91 -29.15
N VAL A 9 42.69 -8.59 -28.98
CA VAL A 9 42.00 -7.86 -27.90
C VAL A 9 41.14 -6.79 -28.55
N GLY A 10 39.82 -6.89 -28.36
CA GLY A 10 38.87 -5.94 -28.93
C GLY A 10 38.53 -4.84 -27.93
N PHE A 11 38.97 -3.62 -28.20
CA PHE A 11 38.50 -2.44 -27.48
C PHE A 11 37.38 -1.80 -28.29
N ASN A 12 36.13 -2.00 -27.89
CA ASN A 12 34.95 -1.57 -28.67
C ASN A 12 34.47 -0.14 -28.36
N TYR A 13 35.05 0.46 -27.32
CA TYR A 13 34.63 1.74 -26.77
C TYR A 13 35.86 2.63 -26.59
N GLY A 14 35.66 3.95 -26.67
CA GLY A 14 36.68 4.91 -26.26
C GLY A 14 37.07 4.70 -24.80
N THR A 15 36.08 4.35 -23.98
CA THR A 15 36.32 3.89 -22.61
C THR A 15 35.44 2.70 -22.23
N GLN A 16 36.03 1.73 -21.55
CA GLN A 16 35.32 0.66 -20.85
C GLN A 16 35.70 0.68 -19.37
N ILE A 17 34.73 0.85 -18.48
CA ILE A 17 34.96 1.10 -17.06
C ILE A 17 34.30 0.04 -16.18
N GLY A 18 34.98 -0.31 -15.09
CA GLY A 18 34.51 -1.22 -14.06
C GLY A 18 33.49 -0.57 -13.12
N GLU A 19 33.29 -1.20 -11.96
CA GLU A 19 32.29 -0.78 -10.98
C GLU A 19 32.55 0.60 -10.35
N GLY A 20 33.79 1.12 -10.48
CA GLY A 20 34.16 2.43 -9.95
C GLY A 20 33.63 3.61 -10.76
N GLY A 21 33.19 3.39 -12.00
CA GLY A 21 32.62 4.43 -12.85
C GLY A 21 33.62 5.51 -13.28
N ILE A 22 33.09 6.59 -13.85
CA ILE A 22 33.89 7.70 -14.38
C ILE A 22 33.41 9.05 -13.82
N VAL A 23 34.38 9.90 -13.50
CA VAL A 23 34.17 11.31 -13.15
C VAL A 23 34.79 12.20 -14.24
N MET A 24 34.00 13.10 -14.83
CA MET A 24 34.38 13.99 -15.92
C MET A 24 34.31 15.48 -15.50
N GLY A 25 35.43 16.04 -15.08
CA GLY A 25 35.62 17.44 -14.68
C GLY A 25 36.04 18.39 -15.81
N ASN A 26 35.93 19.70 -15.55
CA ASN A 26 36.50 20.85 -16.30
C ASN A 26 36.84 20.60 -17.79
N GLY A 27 35.81 20.60 -18.65
CA GLY A 27 35.99 20.55 -20.11
C GLY A 27 36.51 19.21 -20.66
N SER A 28 36.51 18.15 -19.84
CA SER A 28 36.89 16.81 -20.28
C SER A 28 35.98 16.25 -21.37
N ARG A 29 36.58 15.47 -22.28
CA ARG A 29 35.89 15.02 -23.49
C ARG A 29 36.26 13.59 -23.86
N ILE A 30 35.25 12.81 -24.22
CA ILE A 30 35.42 11.49 -24.84
C ILE A 30 34.88 11.57 -26.26
N ASN A 31 35.78 11.58 -27.24
CA ASN A 31 35.45 11.48 -28.65
C ASN A 31 35.30 10.00 -29.01
N GLY A 32 34.16 9.41 -28.64
CA GLY A 32 33.87 7.99 -28.79
C GLY A 32 32.70 7.57 -27.89
N SER A 33 32.34 6.29 -27.95
CA SER A 33 31.34 5.71 -27.06
C SER A 33 31.97 5.22 -25.75
N ILE A 34 31.15 5.11 -24.69
CA ILE A 34 31.55 4.67 -23.35
C ILE A 34 30.64 3.54 -22.85
N TYR A 35 31.24 2.54 -22.21
CA TYR A 35 30.54 1.54 -21.43
C TYR A 35 31.05 1.53 -20.00
N SER A 36 30.18 1.66 -19.00
CA SER A 36 30.57 1.72 -17.59
C SER A 36 29.74 0.74 -16.76
N ASN A 37 30.40 -0.08 -15.94
CA ASN A 37 29.73 -0.90 -14.93
C ASN A 37 29.40 -0.12 -13.64
N GLY A 38 29.86 1.13 -13.54
CA GLY A 38 29.51 2.10 -12.50
C GLY A 38 28.91 3.38 -13.09
N SER A 39 28.64 4.38 -12.24
CA SER A 39 28.07 5.66 -12.68
C SER A 39 28.98 6.46 -13.62
N ILE A 40 28.36 7.24 -14.50
CA ILE A 40 29.02 8.29 -15.29
C ILE A 40 28.59 9.64 -14.71
N THR A 41 29.52 10.37 -14.10
CA THR A 41 29.24 11.66 -13.47
C THR A 41 30.11 12.75 -14.06
N GLY A 42 29.50 13.84 -14.52
CA GLY A 42 30.22 14.97 -15.09
C GLY A 42 30.06 16.27 -14.31
N SER A 43 30.74 17.29 -14.82
CA SER A 43 30.53 18.70 -14.51
C SER A 43 30.16 19.49 -15.77
N SER A 44 29.89 20.79 -15.62
CA SER A 44 29.65 21.67 -16.77
C SER A 44 30.76 21.54 -17.82
N GLY A 45 30.36 21.29 -19.07
CA GLY A 45 31.27 21.10 -20.21
C GLY A 45 31.71 19.65 -20.49
N ALA A 46 31.40 18.68 -19.61
CA ALA A 46 31.68 17.27 -19.86
C ALA A 46 30.89 16.75 -21.07
N ARG A 47 31.59 16.14 -22.04
CA ARG A 47 30.97 15.71 -23.30
C ARG A 47 31.47 14.34 -23.78
N ILE A 48 30.52 13.50 -24.19
CA ILE A 48 30.73 12.23 -24.88
C ILE A 48 30.14 12.38 -26.29
N THR A 49 30.94 12.17 -27.33
CA THR A 49 30.45 12.31 -28.73
C THR A 49 29.78 11.05 -29.27
N GLY A 50 30.02 9.91 -28.65
CA GLY A 50 29.37 8.64 -28.97
C GLY A 50 28.14 8.38 -28.11
N SER A 51 27.80 7.10 -27.96
CA SER A 51 26.74 6.64 -27.06
C SER A 51 27.30 6.23 -25.70
N ALA A 52 26.45 6.26 -24.68
CA ALA A 52 26.79 5.92 -23.31
C ALA A 52 25.90 4.80 -22.77
N TRP A 53 26.52 3.78 -22.18
CA TRP A 53 25.84 2.70 -21.47
C TRP A 53 26.37 2.61 -20.05
N VAL A 54 25.44 2.53 -19.10
CA VAL A 54 25.70 2.29 -17.69
C VAL A 54 25.00 1.00 -17.31
N ALA A 55 25.76 0.02 -16.83
CA ALA A 55 25.22 -1.27 -16.44
C ALA A 55 24.34 -1.18 -15.19
N GLN A 56 23.50 -2.19 -14.99
CA GLN A 56 22.72 -2.35 -13.77
C GLN A 56 23.59 -2.22 -12.52
N GLY A 57 23.06 -1.55 -11.50
CA GLY A 57 23.74 -1.41 -10.22
C GLY A 57 23.69 -2.70 -9.39
N THR A 58 24.18 -2.61 -8.15
CA THR A 58 24.08 -3.73 -7.21
C THR A 58 22.67 -3.75 -6.63
N ALA A 59 21.97 -4.87 -6.72
CA ALA A 59 20.61 -5.00 -6.17
C ALA A 59 20.62 -4.86 -4.63
N PRO A 60 19.55 -4.26 -4.03
CA PRO A 60 19.40 -4.25 -2.58
C PRO A 60 19.15 -5.67 -2.04
N SER A 61 19.57 -5.93 -0.81
CA SER A 61 19.34 -7.18 -0.10
C SER A 61 18.28 -7.02 0.98
N VAL A 62 17.64 -8.11 1.40
CA VAL A 62 16.75 -8.11 2.57
C VAL A 62 17.57 -7.75 3.81
N ASP A 63 17.15 -6.73 4.55
CA ASP A 63 17.75 -6.34 5.84
C ASP A 63 16.93 -6.91 7.01
N GLN A 64 15.62 -6.66 7.02
CA GLN A 64 14.68 -7.21 8.00
C GLN A 64 13.57 -7.99 7.32
N SER A 65 13.16 -9.11 7.92
CA SER A 65 11.99 -9.86 7.49
C SER A 65 11.34 -10.62 8.63
N TRP A 66 10.05 -10.91 8.42
CA TRP A 66 9.30 -11.89 9.18
C TRP A 66 8.39 -12.66 8.22
N GLU A 67 8.45 -13.98 8.20
CA GLU A 67 7.82 -14.80 7.13
C GLU A 67 6.91 -15.92 7.66
N THR A 68 6.70 -15.99 8.97
CA THR A 68 5.76 -16.92 9.60
C THR A 68 4.32 -16.41 9.44
N ALA A 69 3.50 -17.09 8.64
CA ALA A 69 2.09 -16.74 8.40
C ALA A 69 1.17 -17.85 8.93
N ASN A 70 0.48 -17.60 10.05
CA ASN A 70 -0.50 -18.53 10.63
C ASN A 70 -1.84 -17.89 10.99
N SER A 71 -1.98 -16.58 10.78
CA SER A 71 -3.15 -15.78 11.17
C SER A 71 -3.43 -14.67 10.14
N ASP A 72 -4.69 -14.27 10.05
CA ASP A 72 -5.20 -13.25 9.12
C ASP A 72 -5.42 -11.92 9.85
N TYR A 73 -4.89 -10.82 9.31
CA TYR A 73 -5.11 -9.47 9.86
C TYR A 73 -5.69 -8.56 8.77
N GLY A 74 -6.98 -8.21 8.91
CA GLY A 74 -7.67 -7.32 7.96
C GLY A 74 -7.05 -5.92 7.94
N VAL A 75 -7.02 -5.28 6.78
CA VAL A 75 -6.59 -3.90 6.59
C VAL A 75 -7.67 -3.20 5.78
N GLY A 76 -8.23 -2.11 6.33
CA GLY A 76 -9.44 -1.49 5.80
C GLY A 76 -10.72 -2.15 6.32
N THR A 77 -10.71 -2.76 7.52
CA THR A 77 -11.90 -3.43 8.10
C THR A 77 -12.40 -2.73 9.36
N VAL A 78 -13.69 -2.83 9.64
CA VAL A 78 -14.28 -2.43 10.93
C VAL A 78 -14.96 -3.63 11.57
N SER A 79 -14.59 -3.97 12.81
CA SER A 79 -15.27 -5.02 13.57
C SER A 79 -16.15 -4.43 14.67
N GLY A 80 -17.11 -5.22 15.18
CA GLY A 80 -18.06 -4.78 16.21
C GLY A 80 -19.22 -3.95 15.65
N SER A 81 -19.27 -2.66 15.96
CA SER A 81 -20.34 -1.75 15.57
C SER A 81 -19.82 -0.53 14.80
N ILE A 82 -20.66 -0.01 13.90
CA ILE A 82 -20.46 1.26 13.21
C ILE A 82 -21.59 2.18 13.66
N ILE A 83 -21.24 3.27 14.34
CA ILE A 83 -22.20 4.22 14.94
C ILE A 83 -22.20 5.52 14.14
N SER A 84 -23.38 6.09 13.91
CA SER A 84 -23.58 7.37 13.25
C SER A 84 -24.62 8.21 13.97
N THR A 85 -24.31 9.48 14.22
CA THR A 85 -25.28 10.48 14.65
C THR A 85 -26.17 10.88 13.47
N LEU A 86 -27.48 10.75 13.64
CA LEU A 86 -28.47 11.01 12.59
C LEU A 86 -29.06 12.42 12.68
N ASP A 87 -29.48 12.84 13.87
CA ASP A 87 -29.99 14.18 14.10
C ASP A 87 -29.53 14.60 15.48
N SER A 88 -29.02 15.82 15.61
CA SER A 88 -28.50 16.39 16.86
C SER A 88 -28.96 17.84 17.04
N SER A 89 -30.00 18.27 16.32
CA SER A 89 -30.51 19.63 16.36
C SER A 89 -31.62 19.76 17.42
N GLY A 90 -31.23 19.88 18.68
CA GLY A 90 -32.14 19.85 19.83
C GLY A 90 -32.19 18.47 20.48
N ASP A 91 -33.12 18.29 21.42
CA ASP A 91 -33.48 16.99 22.01
C ASP A 91 -34.34 16.19 21.02
N VAL A 92 -33.69 15.24 20.33
CA VAL A 92 -34.27 14.50 19.22
C VAL A 92 -33.97 13.01 19.32
N GLY A 93 -34.90 12.17 18.84
CA GLY A 93 -34.66 10.73 18.66
C GLY A 93 -35.46 9.84 19.62
N LYS A 94 -36.22 10.43 20.54
CA LYS A 94 -37.12 9.69 21.43
C LYS A 94 -38.12 8.87 20.62
N TYR A 95 -38.51 7.73 21.19
CA TYR A 95 -39.51 6.82 20.63
C TYR A 95 -39.24 6.32 19.21
N THR A 96 -37.97 6.17 18.83
CA THR A 96 -37.59 5.83 17.46
C THR A 96 -38.14 4.47 16.99
N SER A 97 -38.56 4.40 15.72
CA SER A 97 -38.97 3.16 15.06
C SER A 97 -38.30 3.01 13.71
N LEU A 98 -37.73 1.84 13.46
CA LEU A 98 -36.88 1.54 12.32
C LEU A 98 -37.45 0.43 11.42
N ALA A 99 -37.33 0.62 10.11
CA ALA A 99 -37.47 -0.45 9.12
C ALA A 99 -36.43 -0.28 7.99
N LEU A 100 -36.12 -1.37 7.29
CA LEU A 100 -35.16 -1.33 6.18
C LEU A 100 -35.86 -1.42 4.83
N GLY A 101 -35.40 -0.59 3.89
CA GLY A 101 -35.81 -0.66 2.50
C GLY A 101 -35.36 -1.90 1.77
N SER A 102 -35.90 -2.09 0.55
CA SER A 102 -35.37 -3.06 -0.41
C SER A 102 -33.95 -2.74 -0.87
N ASP A 103 -33.52 -1.48 -0.75
CA ASP A 103 -32.14 -1.03 -0.93
C ASP A 103 -31.23 -1.35 0.28
N GLY A 104 -31.78 -1.91 1.36
CA GLY A 104 -31.05 -2.26 2.57
C GLY A 104 -30.81 -1.09 3.52
N PHE A 105 -31.26 0.13 3.17
CA PHE A 105 -31.00 1.34 3.98
C PHE A 105 -32.15 1.62 4.95
N ALA A 106 -31.81 2.19 6.10
CA ALA A 106 -32.78 2.42 7.17
C ALA A 106 -33.74 3.58 6.86
N ARG A 107 -34.97 3.43 7.37
CA ARG A 107 -36.02 4.45 7.50
C ARG A 107 -36.42 4.51 8.95
N ILE A 108 -36.41 5.71 9.50
CA ILE A 108 -36.54 5.91 10.94
C ILE A 108 -37.53 7.03 11.19
N SER A 109 -38.62 6.75 11.91
CA SER A 109 -39.47 7.80 12.49
C SER A 109 -39.04 8.07 13.92
N TYR A 110 -39.12 9.31 14.38
CA TYR A 110 -38.74 9.69 15.75
C TYR A 110 -39.44 10.99 16.17
N TYR A 111 -39.51 11.20 17.48
CA TYR A 111 -40.02 12.41 18.09
C TYR A 111 -38.89 13.43 18.32
N ASP A 112 -39.17 14.69 17.99
CA ASP A 112 -38.35 15.85 18.29
C ASP A 112 -39.00 16.61 19.45
N ASP A 113 -38.48 16.37 20.65
CA ASP A 113 -39.00 16.88 21.92
C ASP A 113 -38.81 18.39 22.05
N THR A 114 -37.84 18.95 21.31
CA THR A 114 -37.59 20.39 21.32
C THR A 114 -38.65 21.16 20.54
N ASN A 115 -39.12 20.59 19.43
CA ASN A 115 -40.06 21.24 18.53
C ASN A 115 -41.48 20.66 18.60
N ASP A 116 -41.71 19.63 19.42
CA ASP A 116 -42.98 18.92 19.53
C ASP A 116 -43.40 18.22 18.21
N ASP A 117 -42.41 17.85 17.39
CA ASP A 117 -42.60 17.40 16.00
C ASP A 117 -42.38 15.90 15.81
N LEU A 118 -43.09 15.30 14.84
CA LEU A 118 -42.78 13.98 14.31
C LEU A 118 -41.83 14.13 13.12
N LYS A 119 -40.66 13.48 13.17
CA LYS A 119 -39.65 13.53 12.11
C LYS A 119 -39.33 12.16 11.54
N PHE A 120 -38.68 12.19 10.38
CA PHE A 120 -38.30 11.03 9.60
C PHE A 120 -36.90 11.16 9.01
N VAL A 121 -36.11 10.10 9.12
CA VAL A 121 -34.82 9.94 8.45
C VAL A 121 -34.92 8.84 7.39
N ARG A 122 -34.40 9.14 6.20
CA ARG A 122 -34.04 8.13 5.19
C ARG A 122 -32.53 8.14 4.99
N CYS A 123 -31.89 7.01 5.31
CA CYS A 123 -30.48 6.79 5.02
C CYS A 123 -30.27 6.58 3.51
N LEU A 124 -29.18 7.14 2.99
CA LEU A 124 -28.79 7.04 1.57
C LEU A 124 -27.57 6.12 1.37
N ASP A 125 -26.98 5.64 2.46
CA ASP A 125 -25.96 4.59 2.51
C ASP A 125 -26.22 3.64 3.69
N GLU A 126 -25.46 2.54 3.74
CA GLU A 126 -25.62 1.48 4.74
C GLU A 126 -25.29 1.88 6.19
N ASN A 127 -24.44 2.89 6.37
CA ASN A 127 -24.00 3.37 7.68
C ASN A 127 -24.77 4.65 8.08
N CYS A 128 -25.64 5.15 7.21
CA CYS A 128 -26.42 6.37 7.40
C CYS A 128 -25.56 7.63 7.61
N VAL A 129 -24.38 7.67 6.99
CA VAL A 129 -23.52 8.87 6.98
C VAL A 129 -24.22 9.96 6.17
N THR A 130 -24.67 9.61 4.97
CA THR A 130 -25.53 10.41 4.10
C THR A 130 -27.00 10.05 4.30
N LYS A 131 -27.85 11.07 4.44
CA LYS A 131 -29.25 10.92 4.84
C LYS A 131 -30.07 12.15 4.49
N ASN A 132 -31.38 11.96 4.39
CA ASN A 132 -32.37 13.03 4.33
C ASN A 132 -33.20 13.01 5.62
N ILE A 133 -33.46 14.19 6.19
CA ILE A 133 -34.31 14.38 7.36
C ILE A 133 -35.52 15.22 6.94
N THR A 134 -36.72 14.84 7.38
CA THR A 134 -37.97 15.53 7.04
C THR A 134 -38.88 15.60 8.26
N THR A 135 -39.40 16.80 8.56
CA THR A 135 -40.52 16.96 9.49
C THR A 135 -41.80 16.46 8.84
N ILE A 136 -42.42 15.45 9.45
CA ILE A 136 -43.67 14.84 8.97
C ILE A 136 -44.85 15.69 9.43
N ASP A 137 -44.98 15.90 10.73
CA ASP A 137 -46.10 16.62 11.32
C ASP A 137 -45.55 17.54 12.40
N SER A 138 -46.09 18.76 12.43
CA SER A 138 -45.67 19.83 13.34
C SER A 138 -46.87 20.62 13.88
N ALA A 139 -48.07 20.05 13.77
CA ALA A 139 -49.31 20.68 14.20
C ALA A 139 -49.70 20.18 15.60
N GLY A 140 -49.16 20.82 16.63
CA GLY A 140 -49.28 20.40 18.04
C GLY A 140 -48.18 19.44 18.45
N ASN A 141 -48.27 18.88 19.66
CA ASN A 141 -47.34 17.86 20.14
C ASN A 141 -47.67 16.48 19.55
N VAL A 142 -46.85 16.07 18.58
CA VAL A 142 -47.08 14.89 17.74
C VAL A 142 -45.88 13.95 17.75
N GLY A 143 -46.15 12.64 17.89
CA GLY A 143 -45.10 11.63 18.01
C GLY A 143 -44.67 11.32 19.45
N PHE A 144 -45.20 12.06 20.43
CA PHE A 144 -45.06 11.77 21.86
C PHE A 144 -45.66 10.38 22.19
N GLU A 145 -45.05 9.65 23.12
CA GLU A 145 -45.48 8.30 23.54
C GLU A 145 -45.69 7.30 22.38
N TYR A 146 -44.62 7.10 21.60
CA TYR A 146 -44.44 6.09 20.55
C TYR A 146 -44.94 6.44 19.15
N THR A 147 -44.00 6.39 18.20
CA THR A 147 -44.24 6.24 16.77
C THR A 147 -43.92 4.81 16.33
N SER A 148 -44.69 4.28 15.39
CA SER A 148 -44.43 2.95 14.81
C SER A 148 -44.42 3.01 13.29
N LEU A 149 -43.34 2.49 12.71
CA LEU A 149 -43.06 2.56 11.28
C LEU A 149 -43.06 1.19 10.63
N ALA A 150 -43.69 1.09 9.47
CA ALA A 150 -43.49 -0.01 8.53
C ALA A 150 -43.36 0.51 7.09
N LEU A 151 -42.74 -0.27 6.21
CA LEU A 151 -42.64 0.04 4.79
C LEU A 151 -43.64 -0.82 4.01
N GLY A 152 -44.42 -0.19 3.15
CA GLY A 152 -45.25 -0.94 2.21
C GLY A 152 -44.47 -1.38 0.98
N SER A 153 -45.14 -2.11 0.10
CA SER A 153 -44.54 -2.71 -1.10
C SER A 153 -44.01 -1.69 -2.12
N ASP A 154 -44.46 -0.44 -2.05
CA ASP A 154 -43.93 0.69 -2.84
C ASP A 154 -42.63 1.27 -2.26
N GLY A 155 -42.17 0.78 -1.11
CA GLY A 155 -40.97 1.25 -0.41
C GLY A 155 -41.17 2.50 0.45
N PHE A 156 -42.39 3.05 0.53
CA PHE A 156 -42.67 4.27 1.30
C PHE A 156 -43.14 3.98 2.73
N ALA A 157 -42.86 4.89 3.64
CA ALA A 157 -43.18 4.70 5.05
C ALA A 157 -44.68 4.87 5.35
N ARG A 158 -45.16 4.02 6.25
CA ARG A 158 -46.45 4.09 6.95
C ARG A 158 -46.16 4.24 8.42
N ILE A 159 -46.73 5.26 9.04
CA ILE A 159 -46.38 5.64 10.40
C ILE A 159 -47.66 5.87 11.20
N SER A 160 -47.82 5.17 12.33
CA SER A 160 -48.81 5.52 13.34
C SER A 160 -48.14 6.29 14.47
N TYR A 161 -48.84 7.28 15.00
CA TYR A 161 -48.33 8.13 16.07
C TYR A 161 -49.47 8.75 16.85
N TYR A 162 -49.19 9.08 18.10
CA TYR A 162 -50.09 9.82 18.98
C TYR A 162 -49.88 11.32 18.83
N ASN A 163 -50.96 12.07 18.93
CA ASN A 163 -50.95 13.53 18.98
C ASN A 163 -51.57 13.96 20.30
N GLU A 164 -50.70 14.31 21.25
CA GLU A 164 -51.06 14.68 22.61
C GLU A 164 -51.91 15.95 22.67
N SER A 165 -51.67 16.91 21.77
CA SER A 165 -52.42 18.17 21.77
C SER A 165 -53.92 18.00 21.49
N ASN A 166 -54.28 16.99 20.69
CA ASN A 166 -55.69 16.68 20.37
C ASN A 166 -56.17 15.37 21.01
N ASN A 167 -55.29 14.63 21.66
CA ASN A 167 -55.46 13.28 22.16
C ASN A 167 -55.95 12.27 21.10
N ASP A 168 -55.48 12.38 19.85
CA ASP A 168 -55.91 11.53 18.74
C ASP A 168 -54.82 10.59 18.21
N LEU A 169 -55.25 9.41 17.73
CA LEU A 169 -54.40 8.50 16.98
C LEU A 169 -54.34 8.99 15.55
N LYS A 170 -53.14 9.23 15.03
CA LYS A 170 -52.92 9.66 13.65
C LYS A 170 -52.10 8.64 12.87
N PHE A 171 -52.27 8.70 11.55
CA PHE A 171 -51.59 7.85 10.59
C PHE A 171 -51.06 8.68 9.42
N VAL A 172 -49.82 8.42 9.04
CA VAL A 172 -49.18 9.00 7.86
C VAL A 172 -48.91 7.91 6.83
N ARG A 173 -49.25 8.20 5.57
CA ARG A 173 -48.70 7.51 4.40
C ARG A 173 -47.83 8.47 3.60
N CYS A 174 -46.53 8.20 3.56
CA CYS A 174 -45.62 8.90 2.67
C CYS A 174 -45.95 8.57 1.22
N THR A 175 -45.94 9.57 0.34
CA THR A 175 -46.18 9.40 -1.11
C THR A 175 -44.90 9.47 -1.93
N ASN A 176 -43.76 9.67 -1.27
CA ASN A 176 -42.42 9.55 -1.83
C ASN A 176 -41.43 8.98 -0.79
N ALA A 177 -40.21 8.69 -1.22
CA ALA A 177 -39.21 7.99 -0.40
C ALA A 177 -38.71 8.79 0.80
N ASP A 178 -38.60 10.12 0.68
CA ASP A 178 -38.14 11.01 1.76
C ASP A 178 -39.28 11.49 2.66
N CYS A 179 -40.51 11.07 2.40
CA CYS A 179 -41.72 11.57 3.07
C CYS A 179 -41.94 13.09 2.98
N ALA A 180 -41.31 13.78 2.02
CA ALA A 180 -41.54 15.20 1.79
C ALA A 180 -42.97 15.48 1.32
N THR A 181 -43.58 14.53 0.60
CA THR A 181 -45.01 14.53 0.30
C THR A 181 -45.67 13.36 1.03
N LYS A 182 -46.81 13.60 1.67
CA LYS A 182 -47.52 12.61 2.48
C LYS A 182 -49.01 12.90 2.61
N VAL A 183 -49.76 11.92 3.08
CA VAL A 183 -51.16 12.06 3.52
C VAL A 183 -51.21 11.78 5.02
N ILE A 184 -51.78 12.70 5.78
CA ILE A 184 -52.00 12.57 7.23
C ILE A 184 -53.49 12.39 7.50
N THR A 185 -53.84 11.37 8.26
CA THR A 185 -55.22 11.02 8.58
C THR A 185 -55.39 10.88 10.08
N VAL A 186 -56.43 11.51 10.63
CA VAL A 186 -56.92 11.24 11.98
C VAL A 186 -57.65 9.90 11.97
N VAL A 187 -57.12 8.93 12.69
CA VAL A 187 -57.64 7.56 12.74
C VAL A 187 -58.71 7.45 13.81
N ASP A 188 -58.40 7.80 15.05
CA ASP A 188 -59.36 7.76 16.15
C ASP A 188 -59.20 9.01 17.01
N SER A 189 -60.31 9.68 17.28
CA SER A 189 -60.37 10.93 18.04
C SER A 189 -61.50 10.90 19.08
N SER A 190 -61.98 9.71 19.43
CA SER A 190 -63.16 9.51 20.30
C SER A 190 -62.81 9.51 21.80
N GLY A 191 -62.03 10.49 22.25
CA GLY A 191 -61.42 10.55 23.58
C GLY A 191 -59.91 10.65 23.45
N ASP A 192 -59.18 10.27 24.50
CA ASP A 192 -57.71 10.12 24.49
C ASP A 192 -57.33 8.76 23.92
N MET A 193 -56.80 8.79 22.69
CA MET A 193 -56.58 7.64 21.82
C MET A 193 -55.18 7.69 21.22
N GLY A 194 -54.45 6.57 21.26
CA GLY A 194 -53.31 6.35 20.36
C GLY A 194 -51.96 6.18 21.05
N GLN A 195 -51.88 6.38 22.36
CA GLN A 195 -50.66 6.15 23.14
C GLN A 195 -50.13 4.73 22.90
N PHE A 196 -48.80 4.58 22.88
CA PHE A 196 -48.09 3.32 22.69
C PHE A 196 -48.44 2.61 21.37
N SER A 197 -48.80 3.34 20.31
CA SER A 197 -49.25 2.72 19.05
C SER A 197 -48.19 1.80 18.45
N SER A 198 -48.64 0.65 17.94
CA SER A 198 -47.79 -0.29 17.20
C SER A 198 -48.47 -0.70 15.90
N LEU A 199 -47.70 -0.70 14.82
CA LEU A 199 -48.18 -0.83 13.45
C LEU A 199 -47.54 -2.01 12.73
N ALA A 200 -48.37 -2.79 12.04
CA ALA A 200 -47.95 -3.76 11.04
C ALA A 200 -48.77 -3.59 9.76
N LEU A 201 -48.20 -3.98 8.61
CA LEU A 201 -48.89 -3.96 7.33
C LEU A 201 -49.39 -5.35 6.97
N GLY A 202 -50.63 -5.42 6.53
CA GLY A 202 -51.18 -6.63 5.95
C GLY A 202 -50.60 -6.98 4.59
N SER A 203 -50.88 -8.19 4.14
CA SER A 203 -50.66 -8.59 2.74
C SER A 203 -51.46 -7.76 1.73
N ASP A 204 -52.54 -7.10 2.18
CA ASP A 204 -53.31 -6.12 1.42
C ASP A 204 -52.63 -4.73 1.35
N GLY A 205 -51.50 -4.55 2.04
CA GLY A 205 -50.76 -3.29 2.11
C GLY A 205 -51.39 -2.23 3.02
N PHE A 206 -52.47 -2.56 3.73
CA PHE A 206 -53.15 -1.64 4.65
C PHE A 206 -52.66 -1.81 6.08
N ALA A 207 -52.72 -0.72 6.86
CA ALA A 207 -52.21 -0.68 8.22
C ALA A 207 -53.15 -1.38 9.22
N ARG A 208 -52.52 -2.06 10.18
CA ARG A 208 -53.13 -2.72 11.33
C ARG A 208 -52.43 -2.14 12.55
N ILE A 209 -53.19 -1.48 13.41
CA ILE A 209 -52.66 -0.65 14.48
C ILE A 209 -53.27 -1.10 15.80
N SER A 210 -52.45 -1.54 16.74
CA SER A 210 -52.85 -1.70 18.14
C SER A 210 -52.46 -0.44 18.91
N TYR A 211 -53.31 0.02 19.81
CA TYR A 211 -53.05 1.23 20.60
C TYR A 211 -53.79 1.20 21.94
N TYR A 212 -53.29 1.98 22.88
CA TYR A 212 -53.95 2.22 24.16
C TYR A 212 -54.98 3.35 24.02
N ALA A 213 -56.20 3.08 24.48
CA ALA A 213 -57.31 4.03 24.54
C ALA A 213 -57.50 4.48 25.99
N SER A 214 -56.75 5.51 26.39
CA SER A 214 -56.63 6.03 27.75
C SER A 214 -57.97 6.43 28.38
N SER A 215 -58.87 7.06 27.61
CA SER A 215 -60.21 7.42 28.11
C SER A 215 -61.08 6.22 28.52
N GLY A 216 -60.80 5.04 27.98
CA GLY A 216 -61.51 3.80 28.31
C GLY A 216 -60.70 2.79 29.13
N GLY A 217 -59.39 2.99 29.29
CA GLY A 217 -58.48 2.00 29.85
C GLY A 217 -58.35 0.73 28.98
N ASN A 218 -58.52 0.84 27.66
CA ASN A 218 -58.70 -0.31 26.78
C ASN A 218 -57.53 -0.55 25.82
N LEU A 219 -57.32 -1.81 25.44
CA LEU A 219 -56.58 -2.16 24.24
C LEU A 219 -57.54 -2.10 23.05
N ASN A 220 -57.27 -1.18 22.12
CA ASN A 220 -58.01 -1.08 20.87
C ASN A 220 -57.16 -1.51 19.67
N PHE A 221 -57.86 -1.89 18.60
CA PHE A 221 -57.28 -2.30 17.33
C PHE A 221 -57.98 -1.62 16.17
N VAL A 222 -57.20 -1.09 15.23
CA VAL A 222 -57.67 -0.55 13.96
C VAL A 222 -57.18 -1.41 12.80
N ARG A 223 -58.10 -1.75 11.89
CA ARG A 223 -57.76 -2.21 10.53
C ARG A 223 -58.19 -1.15 9.53
N CYS A 224 -57.22 -0.53 8.86
CA CYS A 224 -57.48 0.34 7.72
C CYS A 224 -58.02 -0.50 6.56
N THR A 225 -59.07 -0.01 5.89
CA THR A 225 -59.67 -0.67 4.72
C THR A 225 -59.28 0.00 3.39
N ASN A 226 -58.47 1.06 3.47
CA ASN A 226 -57.80 1.69 2.34
C ASN A 226 -56.39 2.18 2.73
N ALA A 227 -55.60 2.61 1.75
CA ALA A 227 -54.20 2.98 1.93
C ALA A 227 -53.98 4.21 2.81
N ASP A 228 -54.91 5.17 2.80
CA ASP A 228 -54.82 6.42 3.58
C ASP A 228 -55.46 6.30 4.97
N CYS A 229 -55.99 5.13 5.32
CA CYS A 229 -56.80 4.88 6.52
C CYS A 229 -58.00 5.83 6.71
N THR A 230 -58.54 6.41 5.63
CA THR A 230 -59.73 7.27 5.73
C THR A 230 -61.00 6.45 5.97
N THR A 231 -61.00 5.19 5.52
CA THR A 231 -61.97 4.16 5.92
C THR A 231 -61.26 3.09 6.74
N LYS A 232 -61.85 2.71 7.87
CA LYS A 232 -61.28 1.73 8.80
C LYS A 232 -62.36 1.06 9.66
N ASN A 233 -61.99 -0.05 10.27
CA ASN A 233 -62.75 -0.71 11.34
C ASN A 233 -61.96 -0.57 12.65
N ILE A 234 -62.64 -0.19 13.73
CA ILE A 234 -62.08 -0.06 15.07
C ILE A 234 -62.80 -1.06 15.98
N SER A 235 -62.03 -1.82 16.75
CA SER A 235 -62.53 -2.79 17.72
C SER A 235 -61.86 -2.59 19.07
N THR A 236 -62.64 -2.64 20.15
CA THR A 236 -62.11 -2.81 21.50
C THR A 236 -61.81 -4.30 21.72
N VAL A 237 -60.56 -4.61 21.99
CA VAL A 237 -60.04 -5.99 22.03
C VAL A 237 -60.02 -6.53 23.46
N ASP A 238 -59.57 -5.72 24.41
CA ASP A 238 -59.61 -6.00 25.84
C ASP A 238 -60.00 -4.72 26.58
N SER A 239 -60.91 -4.87 27.55
CA SER A 239 -61.45 -3.78 28.36
C SER A 239 -61.57 -4.17 29.84
N SER A 240 -60.90 -5.25 30.25
CA SER A 240 -60.99 -5.78 31.62
C SER A 240 -59.88 -5.18 32.49
N GLY A 241 -60.10 -3.97 33.00
CA GLY A 241 -59.11 -3.19 33.76
C GLY A 241 -58.53 -2.06 32.90
N ASP A 242 -57.41 -1.49 33.36
CA ASP A 242 -56.55 -0.59 32.59
C ASP A 242 -55.52 -1.41 31.81
N VAL A 243 -55.80 -1.62 30.51
CA VAL A 243 -55.09 -2.54 29.63
C VAL A 243 -54.67 -1.87 28.33
N GLY A 244 -53.55 -2.32 27.76
CA GLY A 244 -53.16 -2.00 26.37
C GLY A 244 -51.90 -1.13 26.26
N LYS A 245 -51.33 -0.68 27.38
CA LYS A 245 -50.08 0.08 27.40
C LYS A 245 -48.91 -0.75 26.88
N TYR A 246 -47.95 -0.05 26.28
CA TYR A 246 -46.76 -0.62 25.64
C TYR A 246 -47.06 -1.73 24.62
N THR A 247 -48.20 -1.64 23.92
CA THR A 247 -48.63 -2.68 22.98
C THR A 247 -47.61 -2.89 21.86
N SER A 248 -47.41 -4.14 21.46
CA SER A 248 -46.59 -4.53 20.31
C SER A 248 -47.36 -5.52 19.46
N ILE A 249 -47.37 -5.29 18.14
CA ILE A 249 -48.14 -6.09 17.18
C ILE A 249 -47.23 -6.86 16.21
N ALA A 250 -47.61 -8.10 15.95
CA ALA A 250 -47.17 -8.88 14.79
C ALA A 250 -48.38 -9.50 14.08
N LEU A 251 -48.24 -9.81 12.80
CA LEU A 251 -49.28 -10.47 12.02
C LEU A 251 -48.91 -11.92 11.77
N GLY A 252 -49.88 -12.82 11.95
CA GLY A 252 -49.74 -14.22 11.59
C GLY A 252 -49.70 -14.46 10.09
N SER A 253 -49.38 -15.69 9.73
CA SER A 253 -49.56 -16.19 8.36
C SER A 253 -51.02 -16.18 7.90
N ASP A 254 -51.97 -16.20 8.84
CA ASP A 254 -53.41 -15.98 8.62
C ASP A 254 -53.77 -14.51 8.38
N GLY A 255 -52.82 -13.58 8.54
CA GLY A 255 -53.02 -12.15 8.42
C GLY A 255 -53.70 -11.49 9.63
N PHE A 256 -53.96 -12.24 10.71
CA PHE A 256 -54.60 -11.74 11.92
C PHE A 256 -53.56 -11.26 12.94
N ALA A 257 -53.97 -10.32 13.80
CA ALA A 257 -53.07 -9.66 14.73
C ALA A 257 -52.78 -10.48 15.99
N ARG A 258 -51.53 -10.38 16.45
CA ARG A 258 -50.96 -11.02 17.64
C ARG A 258 -50.31 -9.92 18.43
N ILE A 259 -50.82 -9.68 19.63
CA ILE A 259 -50.57 -8.44 20.34
C ILE A 259 -50.10 -8.78 21.76
N SER A 260 -48.92 -8.31 22.14
CA SER A 260 -48.48 -8.31 23.55
C SER A 260 -48.70 -6.93 24.15
N TYR A 261 -49.14 -6.83 25.39
CA TYR A 261 -49.40 -5.56 26.07
C TYR A 261 -49.35 -5.74 27.59
N ILE A 262 -49.32 -4.61 28.31
CA ILE A 262 -49.35 -4.58 29.77
C ILE A 262 -50.77 -4.27 30.26
N ASN A 263 -51.17 -4.95 31.34
CA ASN A 263 -52.32 -4.62 32.16
C ASN A 263 -51.84 -3.94 33.44
N GLU A 264 -52.02 -2.64 33.57
CA GLU A 264 -51.55 -1.88 34.74
C GLU A 264 -52.42 -2.08 35.98
N THR A 265 -53.64 -2.62 35.84
CA THR A 265 -54.48 -2.89 37.02
C THR A 265 -53.88 -3.95 37.93
N ASN A 266 -53.13 -4.89 37.36
CA ASN A 266 -52.53 -6.01 38.08
C ASN A 266 -51.07 -6.27 37.72
N ASP A 267 -50.46 -5.40 36.93
CA ASP A 267 -49.10 -5.52 36.41
C ASP A 267 -48.85 -6.86 35.68
N ASP A 268 -49.82 -7.32 34.89
CA ASP A 268 -49.68 -8.54 34.09
C ASP A 268 -49.13 -8.25 32.69
N LEU A 269 -48.25 -9.14 32.20
CA LEU A 269 -48.01 -9.28 30.76
C LEU A 269 -49.16 -10.08 30.14
N LYS A 270 -49.85 -9.52 29.14
CA LYS A 270 -50.94 -10.17 28.42
C LYS A 270 -50.63 -10.34 26.94
N PHE A 271 -51.28 -11.34 26.35
CA PHE A 271 -51.18 -11.68 24.93
C PHE A 271 -52.56 -11.89 24.33
N VAL A 272 -52.76 -11.33 23.13
CA VAL A 272 -53.96 -11.49 22.32
C VAL A 272 -53.62 -12.22 21.04
N ARG A 273 -54.46 -13.19 20.67
CA ARG A 273 -54.57 -13.71 19.31
C ARG A 273 -55.96 -13.38 18.74
N CYS A 274 -56.00 -12.52 17.74
CA CYS A 274 -57.25 -12.20 17.05
C CYS A 274 -57.75 -13.43 16.27
N ALA A 275 -59.05 -13.70 16.36
CA ALA A 275 -59.71 -14.79 15.64
C ALA A 275 -60.21 -14.36 14.25
N ASN A 276 -60.20 -13.06 13.95
CA ASN A 276 -60.61 -12.49 12.67
C ASN A 276 -59.80 -11.23 12.31
N ALA A 277 -60.00 -10.72 11.10
CA ALA A 277 -59.22 -9.60 10.55
C ALA A 277 -59.44 -8.25 11.24
N ASP A 278 -60.63 -8.02 11.79
CA ASP A 278 -61.00 -6.78 12.50
C ASP A 278 -60.71 -6.87 14.00
N CYS A 279 -60.19 -8.00 14.48
CA CYS A 279 -60.01 -8.32 15.90
C CYS A 279 -61.26 -8.08 16.77
N SER A 280 -62.47 -8.21 16.20
CA SER A 280 -63.73 -8.11 16.94
C SER A 280 -64.02 -9.35 17.79
N SER A 281 -63.25 -10.42 17.57
CA SER A 281 -63.20 -11.61 18.41
C SER A 281 -61.73 -12.01 18.56
N ALA A 282 -61.31 -12.32 19.79
CA ALA A 282 -59.94 -12.66 20.12
C ALA A 282 -59.87 -13.63 21.31
N THR A 283 -58.75 -14.33 21.44
CA THR A 283 -58.37 -15.02 22.67
C THR A 283 -57.38 -14.14 23.42
N VAL A 284 -57.74 -13.78 24.67
CA VAL A 284 -56.91 -12.99 25.59
C VAL A 284 -56.32 -13.92 26.64
N THR A 285 -55.01 -13.92 26.78
CA THR A 285 -54.27 -14.78 27.72
C THR A 285 -53.39 -13.93 28.63
N THR A 286 -53.48 -14.14 29.95
CA THR A 286 -52.45 -13.65 30.88
C THR A 286 -51.20 -14.53 30.75
N VAL A 287 -50.11 -13.94 30.30
CA VAL A 287 -48.83 -14.63 30.06
C VAL A 287 -48.07 -14.77 31.37
N GLU A 288 -47.82 -13.68 32.07
CA GLU A 288 -47.18 -13.73 33.39
C GLU A 288 -47.89 -12.75 34.32
N SER A 289 -48.12 -13.19 35.55
CA SER A 289 -48.54 -12.35 36.67
C SER A 289 -47.39 -12.30 37.65
N SER A 290 -46.67 -11.17 37.68
CA SER A 290 -45.58 -10.89 38.61
C SER A 290 -45.83 -9.48 39.17
N PRO A 291 -45.57 -9.21 40.45
CA PRO A 291 -45.72 -7.86 40.98
C PRO A 291 -44.80 -6.90 40.19
N ASN A 292 -45.40 -5.86 39.60
CA ASN A 292 -44.74 -4.77 38.87
C ASN A 292 -44.14 -5.10 37.48
N ILE A 293 -44.78 -5.93 36.64
CA ILE A 293 -44.52 -5.86 35.18
C ILE A 293 -45.23 -4.62 34.63
N ASN A 294 -44.52 -3.50 34.48
CA ASN A 294 -45.18 -2.21 34.19
C ASN A 294 -44.76 -1.53 32.87
N ARG A 295 -43.74 -2.01 32.14
CA ARG A 295 -43.23 -1.29 30.95
C ARG A 295 -42.69 -2.18 29.83
N ASN A 296 -42.83 -1.68 28.59
CA ASN A 296 -42.16 -2.11 27.35
C ASN A 296 -42.20 -3.62 27.04
N THR A 297 -43.08 -4.02 26.13
CA THR A 297 -43.05 -5.37 25.53
C THR A 297 -42.77 -5.30 24.02
N ALA A 298 -42.09 -6.30 23.49
CA ALA A 298 -41.90 -6.47 22.06
C ALA A 298 -42.23 -7.90 21.64
N VAL A 299 -43.11 -8.06 20.64
CA VAL A 299 -43.51 -9.37 20.12
C VAL A 299 -42.93 -9.64 18.74
N ALA A 300 -42.46 -10.87 18.55
CA ALA A 300 -42.14 -11.44 17.24
C ALA A 300 -42.76 -12.84 17.11
N LEU A 301 -43.03 -13.27 15.88
CA LEU A 301 -43.51 -14.62 15.61
C LEU A 301 -42.39 -15.44 14.98
N GLY A 302 -42.17 -16.65 15.47
CA GLY A 302 -41.25 -17.58 14.81
C GLY A 302 -41.96 -18.37 13.71
N SER A 303 -41.20 -19.25 13.06
CA SER A 303 -41.66 -20.05 11.93
C SER A 303 -42.82 -21.00 12.28
N ASP A 304 -42.93 -21.40 13.55
CA ASP A 304 -44.06 -22.17 14.11
C ASP A 304 -45.34 -21.34 14.29
N GLY A 305 -45.28 -20.03 14.07
CA GLY A 305 -46.38 -19.08 14.23
C GLY A 305 -46.67 -18.67 15.68
N PHE A 306 -45.88 -19.12 16.66
CA PHE A 306 -46.06 -18.81 18.08
C PHE A 306 -45.29 -17.54 18.47
N ALA A 307 -45.76 -16.85 19.51
CA ALA A 307 -45.17 -15.60 19.94
C ALA A 307 -43.88 -15.81 20.74
N ARG A 308 -42.92 -14.93 20.49
CA ARG A 308 -41.74 -14.65 21.31
C ARG A 308 -41.90 -13.24 21.83
N ILE A 309 -41.72 -13.04 23.13
CA ILE A 309 -42.00 -11.75 23.77
C ILE A 309 -40.83 -11.38 24.65
N SER A 310 -40.23 -10.21 24.46
CA SER A 310 -39.34 -9.60 25.46
C SER A 310 -40.11 -8.57 26.26
N TYR A 311 -39.83 -8.47 27.56
CA TYR A 311 -40.47 -7.50 28.45
C TYR A 311 -39.56 -7.18 29.62
N TYR A 312 -39.76 -6.00 30.20
CA TYR A 312 -39.06 -5.54 31.37
C TYR A 312 -39.88 -5.83 32.63
N ASP A 313 -39.28 -6.57 33.56
CA ASP A 313 -39.84 -6.90 34.87
C ASP A 313 -39.32 -5.89 35.89
N ASP A 314 -40.01 -4.75 36.00
CA ASP A 314 -39.60 -3.61 36.84
C ASP A 314 -39.55 -3.97 38.33
N GLY A 315 -40.33 -4.95 38.78
CA GLY A 315 -40.26 -5.46 40.15
C GLY A 315 -38.89 -6.03 40.53
N ASN A 316 -38.17 -6.59 39.54
CA ASN A 316 -36.82 -7.14 39.71
C ASN A 316 -35.74 -6.31 38.99
N ASN A 317 -36.14 -5.35 38.15
CA ASN A 317 -35.33 -4.64 37.17
C ASN A 317 -34.63 -5.57 36.14
N ASP A 318 -35.30 -6.67 35.80
CA ASP A 318 -34.78 -7.70 34.90
C ASP A 318 -35.33 -7.56 33.48
N LEU A 319 -34.55 -7.95 32.48
CA LEU A 319 -35.06 -8.25 31.15
C LEU A 319 -35.49 -9.72 31.11
N LYS A 320 -36.72 -9.99 30.67
CA LYS A 320 -37.24 -11.35 30.53
C LYS A 320 -37.70 -11.66 29.11
N PHE A 321 -37.78 -12.95 28.82
CA PHE A 321 -38.17 -13.51 27.53
C PHE A 321 -39.18 -14.64 27.68
N VAL A 322 -40.26 -14.56 26.91
CA VAL A 322 -41.27 -15.60 26.79
C VAL A 322 -41.15 -16.27 25.43
N ARG A 323 -41.17 -17.60 25.41
CA ARG A 323 -41.45 -18.40 24.23
C ARG A 323 -42.76 -19.15 24.43
N CYS A 324 -43.80 -18.74 23.71
CA CYS A 324 -45.06 -19.47 23.70
C CYS A 324 -44.86 -20.83 23.01
N THR A 325 -45.39 -21.90 23.60
CA THR A 325 -45.35 -23.26 23.05
C THR A 325 -46.67 -23.68 22.40
N ASN A 326 -47.65 -22.77 22.38
CA ASN A 326 -48.88 -22.89 21.62
C ASN A 326 -49.35 -21.50 21.10
N ALA A 327 -50.33 -21.50 20.20
CA ALA A 327 -50.79 -20.29 19.49
C ALA A 327 -51.43 -19.23 20.39
N ASP A 328 -52.08 -19.63 21.49
CA ASP A 328 -52.75 -18.73 22.42
C ASP A 328 -51.83 -18.30 23.58
N CYS A 329 -50.57 -18.74 23.59
CA CYS A 329 -49.62 -18.57 24.68
C CYS A 329 -50.10 -19.08 26.05
N ALA A 330 -51.03 -20.04 26.07
CA ALA A 330 -51.50 -20.65 27.32
C ALA A 330 -50.40 -21.52 27.96
N THR A 331 -49.56 -22.15 27.14
CA THR A 331 -48.32 -22.83 27.57
C THR A 331 -47.12 -22.08 27.02
N LYS A 332 -46.08 -21.87 27.84
CA LYS A 332 -44.89 -21.11 27.49
C LYS A 332 -43.70 -21.47 28.37
N ASN A 333 -42.51 -21.06 27.93
CA ASN A 333 -41.29 -21.00 28.72
C ASN A 333 -40.94 -19.52 28.99
N ILE A 334 -40.51 -19.20 30.21
CA ILE A 334 -40.05 -17.86 30.60
C ILE A 334 -38.60 -17.95 31.06
N THR A 335 -37.75 -17.07 30.56
CA THR A 335 -36.31 -17.03 30.84
C THR A 335 -35.88 -15.60 31.18
N THR A 336 -35.11 -15.42 32.26
CA THR A 336 -34.43 -14.15 32.53
C THR A 336 -33.24 -13.99 31.58
N LEU A 337 -33.25 -12.90 30.82
CA LEU A 337 -32.26 -12.54 29.80
C LEU A 337 -31.09 -11.74 30.38
N ASP A 338 -31.36 -10.78 31.24
CA ASP A 338 -30.35 -10.02 31.98
C ASP A 338 -30.96 -9.62 33.33
N SER A 339 -30.12 -9.60 34.36
CA SER A 339 -30.49 -9.29 35.76
C SER A 339 -29.38 -8.53 36.49
N SER A 340 -28.34 -8.10 35.77
CA SER A 340 -27.20 -7.38 36.36
C SER A 340 -27.49 -5.89 36.42
N GLY A 341 -28.19 -5.45 37.46
CA GLY A 341 -28.63 -4.07 37.62
C GLY A 341 -30.03 -3.84 37.06
N ASP A 342 -30.33 -2.61 36.69
CA ASP A 342 -31.56 -2.19 36.02
C ASP A 342 -31.41 -2.32 34.51
N VAL A 343 -31.95 -3.40 33.96
CA VAL A 343 -31.71 -3.83 32.58
C VAL A 343 -33.00 -4.23 31.89
N GLY A 344 -33.11 -3.91 30.61
CA GLY A 344 -34.20 -4.40 29.75
C GLY A 344 -35.20 -3.34 29.30
N ARG A 345 -35.02 -2.09 29.76
CA ARG A 345 -35.87 -0.98 29.35
C ARG A 345 -35.81 -0.77 27.84
N TYR A 346 -36.96 -0.39 27.27
CA TYR A 346 -37.10 -0.09 25.84
C TYR A 346 -36.65 -1.22 24.90
N SER A 347 -36.87 -2.47 25.29
CA SER A 347 -36.39 -3.62 24.52
C SER A 347 -37.03 -3.70 23.12
N SER A 348 -36.22 -4.09 22.13
CA SER A 348 -36.68 -4.45 20.79
C SER A 348 -36.25 -5.88 20.46
N LEU A 349 -37.18 -6.67 19.92
CA LEU A 349 -37.00 -8.09 19.64
C LEU A 349 -37.18 -8.37 18.15
N LYS A 350 -36.23 -9.09 17.56
CA LYS A 350 -36.36 -9.74 16.25
C LYS A 350 -35.83 -11.16 16.31
N LEU A 351 -36.28 -12.00 15.37
CA LEU A 351 -35.82 -13.38 15.26
C LEU A 351 -34.93 -13.52 14.03
N LEU A 352 -33.80 -14.19 14.23
CA LEU A 352 -32.92 -14.64 13.16
C LEU A 352 -32.84 -16.16 13.24
N SER A 353 -33.36 -16.86 12.22
CA SER A 353 -33.48 -18.33 12.22
C SER A 353 -34.17 -18.86 13.49
N ASP A 354 -35.28 -18.24 13.88
CA ASP A 354 -36.06 -18.50 15.11
C ASP A 354 -35.34 -18.29 16.45
N LEU A 355 -34.09 -17.80 16.43
CA LEU A 355 -33.37 -17.40 17.62
C LEU A 355 -33.55 -15.91 17.87
N ALA A 356 -33.91 -15.56 19.10
CA ALA A 356 -34.12 -14.17 19.47
C ALA A 356 -32.82 -13.37 19.47
N ARG A 357 -32.94 -12.13 18.99
CA ARG A 357 -32.00 -11.04 19.22
C ARG A 357 -32.74 -9.93 19.90
N VAL A 358 -32.20 -9.47 21.03
CA VAL A 358 -32.83 -8.45 21.86
C VAL A 358 -31.85 -7.32 22.06
N VAL A 359 -32.26 -6.11 21.72
CA VAL A 359 -31.54 -4.88 22.06
C VAL A 359 -32.31 -4.17 23.16
N TYR A 360 -31.60 -3.52 24.08
CA TYR A 360 -32.21 -2.88 25.25
C TYR A 360 -31.27 -1.88 25.89
N HIS A 361 -31.85 -1.00 26.69
CA HIS A 361 -31.12 -0.07 27.54
C HIS A 361 -30.74 -0.73 28.87
N ASP A 362 -29.48 -0.58 29.26
CA ASP A 362 -29.01 -0.80 30.63
C ASP A 362 -29.15 0.53 31.40
N GLY A 363 -30.17 0.65 32.23
CA GLY A 363 -30.42 1.84 33.03
C GLY A 363 -29.41 2.06 34.15
N SER A 364 -28.66 1.02 34.56
CA SER A 364 -27.63 1.14 35.60
C SER A 364 -26.31 1.70 35.06
N ASN A 365 -25.90 1.28 33.87
CA ASN A 365 -24.64 1.73 33.26
C ASN A 365 -24.85 2.85 32.23
N GLY A 366 -26.06 2.99 31.70
CA GLY A 366 -26.39 3.90 30.61
C GLY A 366 -26.22 3.27 29.24
N ASP A 367 -25.73 2.02 29.13
CA ASP A 367 -25.30 1.43 27.86
C ASP A 367 -26.46 0.96 26.96
N LEU A 368 -26.18 0.85 25.66
CA LEU A 368 -26.94 -0.01 24.75
C LEU A 368 -26.39 -1.44 24.85
N LYS A 369 -27.26 -2.41 25.15
CA LYS A 369 -26.92 -3.84 25.20
C LYS A 369 -27.59 -4.65 24.10
N TYR A 370 -26.94 -5.76 23.73
CA TYR A 370 -27.39 -6.71 22.72
C TYR A 370 -27.32 -8.14 23.24
N ILE A 371 -28.39 -8.90 23.05
CA ILE A 371 -28.47 -10.33 23.37
C ILE A 371 -28.60 -11.15 22.11
N GLN A 372 -27.77 -12.18 22.03
CA GLN A 372 -27.80 -13.22 21.03
C GLN A 372 -28.22 -14.55 21.69
N CYS A 373 -29.46 -14.99 21.50
CA CYS A 373 -29.88 -16.30 21.98
C CYS A 373 -29.21 -17.40 21.16
N ALA A 374 -28.59 -18.36 21.84
CA ALA A 374 -27.96 -19.54 21.24
C ALA A 374 -28.92 -20.74 21.14
N ASN A 375 -30.06 -20.67 21.84
CA ASN A 375 -31.14 -21.66 21.75
C ASN A 375 -32.51 -20.98 21.78
N ALA A 376 -33.56 -21.72 21.43
CA ALA A 376 -34.91 -21.17 21.24
C ALA A 376 -35.58 -20.64 22.52
N ASP A 377 -35.20 -21.16 23.69
CA ASP A 377 -35.70 -20.67 24.99
C ASP A 377 -34.81 -19.56 25.58
N CYS A 378 -33.73 -19.19 24.88
CA CYS A 378 -32.71 -18.25 25.31
C CYS A 378 -32.06 -18.55 26.68
N SER A 379 -32.07 -19.81 27.10
CA SER A 379 -31.39 -20.25 28.33
C SER A 379 -29.87 -20.21 28.18
N THR A 380 -29.37 -20.36 26.95
CA THR A 380 -27.98 -20.10 26.56
C THR A 380 -27.95 -18.91 25.61
N LYS A 381 -27.08 -17.94 25.88
CA LYS A 381 -27.05 -16.64 25.21
C LYS A 381 -25.70 -15.95 25.37
N ASN A 382 -25.40 -15.04 24.46
CA ASN A 382 -24.32 -14.06 24.60
C ASN A 382 -24.92 -12.68 24.87
N VAL A 383 -24.33 -11.93 25.80
CA VAL A 383 -24.65 -10.54 26.09
C VAL A 383 -23.44 -9.69 25.71
N SER A 384 -23.66 -8.62 24.97
CA SER A 384 -22.61 -7.70 24.55
C SER A 384 -23.08 -6.24 24.66
N VAL A 385 -22.12 -5.31 24.62
CA VAL A 385 -22.35 -3.87 24.76
C VAL A 385 -21.94 -3.19 23.46
N PRO A 386 -22.84 -3.03 22.46
CA PRO A 386 -22.48 -2.38 21.19
C PRO A 386 -22.05 -0.91 21.31
N ASP A 387 -22.56 -0.21 22.32
CA ASP A 387 -22.29 1.19 22.60
C ASP A 387 -22.29 1.42 24.13
N PRO A 388 -21.11 1.59 24.75
CA PRO A 388 -20.94 1.72 26.21
C PRO A 388 -21.07 3.17 26.72
N ASP A 389 -21.66 4.07 25.93
CA ASP A 389 -21.96 5.44 26.33
C ASP A 389 -23.36 5.54 26.98
N ASN A 390 -23.72 6.70 27.55
CA ASN A 390 -25.05 6.95 28.11
C ASN A 390 -26.13 7.08 27.01
N VAL A 391 -26.55 5.95 26.45
CA VAL A 391 -27.30 5.80 25.22
C VAL A 391 -28.34 4.67 25.30
N GLY A 392 -29.03 4.38 24.19
CA GLY A 392 -29.77 3.14 24.04
C GLY A 392 -31.23 3.20 24.52
N GLN A 393 -31.79 4.37 24.81
CA GLN A 393 -33.23 4.46 25.07
C GLN A 393 -34.04 4.36 23.78
N TYR A 394 -35.28 3.86 23.89
CA TYR A 394 -36.24 3.72 22.79
C TYR A 394 -35.72 2.90 21.59
N THR A 395 -35.04 1.78 21.83
CA THR A 395 -34.37 1.03 20.77
C THR A 395 -35.33 0.46 19.71
N SER A 396 -34.86 0.40 18.47
CA SER A 396 -35.56 -0.30 17.39
C SER A 396 -34.58 -1.15 16.57
N LEU A 397 -34.86 -2.46 16.46
CA LEU A 397 -33.99 -3.43 15.76
C LEU A 397 -34.61 -3.92 14.45
N ALA A 398 -33.78 -3.99 13.41
CA ALA A 398 -34.03 -4.79 12.21
C ALA A 398 -32.76 -5.54 11.77
N PHE A 399 -32.94 -6.50 10.86
CA PHE A 399 -31.82 -7.15 10.16
C PHE A 399 -31.83 -6.73 8.69
N GLY A 400 -30.67 -6.43 8.16
CA GLY A 400 -30.47 -6.32 6.72
C GLY A 400 -30.05 -7.65 6.12
N SER A 401 -29.72 -7.63 4.84
CA SER A 401 -29.47 -8.83 4.03
C SER A 401 -28.24 -9.65 4.46
N ASP A 402 -27.30 -9.03 5.17
CA ASP A 402 -26.14 -9.69 5.77
C ASP A 402 -26.47 -10.38 7.12
N ASN A 403 -27.74 -10.34 7.56
CA ASN A 403 -28.23 -10.84 8.85
C ASN A 403 -27.68 -10.12 10.10
N PHE A 404 -26.98 -9.00 9.95
CA PHE A 404 -26.51 -8.20 11.09
C PHE A 404 -27.54 -7.17 11.56
N GLY A 405 -27.48 -6.80 12.84
CA GLY A 405 -28.40 -5.85 13.44
C GLY A 405 -28.25 -4.42 12.89
N ARG A 406 -29.38 -3.76 12.67
CA ARG A 406 -29.51 -2.30 12.47
C ARG A 406 -30.34 -1.77 13.62
N ILE A 407 -29.80 -0.82 14.35
CA ILE A 407 -30.37 -0.33 15.60
C ILE A 407 -30.50 1.19 15.51
N SER A 408 -31.70 1.73 15.72
CA SER A 408 -31.86 3.14 16.06
C SER A 408 -32.12 3.28 17.56
N TYR A 409 -31.59 4.33 18.17
CA TYR A 409 -31.75 4.60 19.59
C TYR A 409 -31.51 6.09 19.90
N TYR A 410 -31.99 6.51 21.05
CA TYR A 410 -31.76 7.83 21.61
C TYR A 410 -30.49 7.83 22.47
N ASP A 411 -29.62 8.81 22.23
CA ASP A 411 -28.46 9.12 23.06
C ASP A 411 -28.87 10.14 24.12
N VAL A 412 -28.92 9.69 25.38
CA VAL A 412 -29.35 10.53 26.51
C VAL A 412 -28.26 11.53 26.90
N GLY A 413 -26.99 11.15 26.73
CA GLY A 413 -25.85 12.02 27.05
C GLY A 413 -25.79 13.24 26.16
N ASN A 414 -26.13 13.09 24.88
CA ASN A 414 -26.05 14.16 23.87
C ASN A 414 -27.42 14.68 23.40
N ALA A 415 -28.52 14.05 23.84
CA ALA A 415 -29.90 14.33 23.43
C ALA A 415 -30.13 14.18 21.91
N ASP A 416 -29.51 13.18 21.29
CA ASP A 416 -29.48 13.02 19.83
C ASP A 416 -29.99 11.64 19.36
N LEU A 417 -30.35 11.55 18.07
CA LEU A 417 -30.74 10.29 17.44
C LEU A 417 -29.50 9.59 16.88
N LYS A 418 -29.27 8.35 17.30
CA LYS A 418 -28.20 7.49 16.78
C LYS A 418 -28.72 6.36 15.90
N PHE A 419 -27.84 5.91 15.02
CA PHE A 419 -27.97 4.67 14.28
C PHE A 419 -26.70 3.86 14.39
N LEU A 420 -26.86 2.56 14.61
CA LEU A 420 -25.78 1.60 14.73
C LEU A 420 -26.02 0.43 13.78
N ARG A 421 -25.01 0.13 12.97
CA ARG A 421 -24.93 -1.10 12.17
C ARG A 421 -23.93 -2.06 12.80
N CYS A 422 -24.37 -3.28 13.07
CA CYS A 422 -23.49 -4.34 13.52
C CYS A 422 -22.67 -4.86 12.34
N ALA A 423 -21.36 -4.99 12.54
CA ALA A 423 -20.44 -5.65 11.61
C ALA A 423 -20.24 -7.14 11.92
N GLN A 424 -20.81 -7.61 13.04
CA GLN A 424 -20.80 -9.00 13.49
C GLN A 424 -22.00 -9.31 14.41
N ASP A 425 -22.29 -10.60 14.63
CA ASP A 425 -23.29 -11.09 15.58
C ASP A 425 -22.63 -12.12 16.54
N PRO A 426 -22.55 -11.86 17.86
CA PRO A 426 -23.16 -10.76 18.60
C PRO A 426 -22.48 -9.42 18.33
N CYS A 427 -23.29 -8.35 18.36
CA CYS A 427 -22.84 -6.99 18.10
C CYS A 427 -21.98 -6.46 19.26
N SER A 428 -20.77 -5.97 19.01
CA SER A 428 -19.83 -5.50 20.05
C SER A 428 -19.41 -4.04 19.82
N PRO A 429 -18.64 -3.41 20.72
CA PRO A 429 -18.14 -2.05 20.50
C PRO A 429 -17.34 -1.92 19.20
N SER A 430 -17.31 -0.73 18.63
CA SER A 430 -16.53 -0.42 17.44
C SER A 430 -15.04 -0.73 17.64
N ALA A 431 -14.49 -1.55 16.75
CA ALA A 431 -13.07 -1.88 16.71
C ALA A 431 -12.55 -1.80 15.27
N PRO A 432 -12.28 -0.58 14.77
CA PRO A 432 -11.73 -0.40 13.43
C PRO A 432 -10.28 -0.88 13.34
N GLN A 433 -9.96 -1.47 12.20
CA GLN A 433 -8.63 -1.88 11.78
C GLN A 433 -8.46 -1.43 10.34
N VAL A 434 -8.44 -0.10 10.19
CA VAL A 434 -8.36 0.58 8.90
C VAL A 434 -6.91 0.57 8.44
N ASP A 435 -6.01 1.04 9.31
CA ASP A 435 -4.60 1.08 9.03
C ASP A 435 -3.86 0.09 9.91
N VAL A 436 -2.93 -0.62 9.31
CA VAL A 436 -2.17 -1.68 9.96
C VAL A 436 -0.69 -1.45 9.72
N ALA A 437 0.10 -1.63 10.75
CA ALA A 437 1.51 -1.30 10.74
C ALA A 437 2.38 -2.40 11.33
N GLN A 438 3.55 -2.60 10.73
CA GLN A 438 4.62 -3.45 11.26
C GLN A 438 5.87 -2.60 11.48
N SER A 439 6.39 -2.59 12.70
CA SER A 439 7.70 -1.97 12.96
C SER A 439 8.85 -2.92 12.63
N PHE A 440 10.00 -2.34 12.38
CA PHE A 440 11.27 -3.04 12.22
C PHE A 440 12.44 -2.13 12.63
N GLN A 441 13.59 -2.74 12.92
CA GLN A 441 14.84 -2.03 13.20
C GLN A 441 15.93 -2.48 12.23
N PRO A 442 16.45 -1.61 11.35
CA PRO A 442 17.52 -1.96 10.43
C PRO A 442 18.75 -2.54 11.14
N ALA A 443 19.38 -3.54 10.54
CA ALA A 443 20.62 -4.12 11.06
C ALA A 443 21.84 -3.21 10.79
N ALA A 444 21.81 -2.47 9.68
CA ALA A 444 22.83 -1.52 9.29
C ALA A 444 22.24 -0.19 8.81
N THR A 445 23.01 0.89 8.92
CA THR A 445 22.62 2.18 8.35
C THR A 445 22.78 2.11 6.83
N ASN A 446 21.67 2.17 6.10
CA ASN A 446 21.68 2.10 4.64
C ASN A 446 20.39 2.70 4.05
N ARG A 447 20.31 2.85 2.73
CA ARG A 447 19.10 3.31 2.05
C ARG A 447 18.04 2.20 1.99
N ALA A 448 16.78 2.52 2.26
CA ALA A 448 15.65 1.61 2.02
C ALA A 448 15.10 1.79 0.61
N VAL A 449 14.80 0.69 -0.09
CA VAL A 449 14.45 0.73 -1.53
C VAL A 449 13.04 0.24 -1.81
N LYS A 450 12.65 -0.88 -1.19
CA LYS A 450 11.34 -1.51 -1.40
C LYS A 450 10.99 -2.39 -0.21
N ALA A 451 9.72 -2.79 -0.14
CA ALA A 451 9.27 -3.83 0.76
C ALA A 451 8.42 -4.87 0.02
N ASP A 452 8.54 -6.14 0.41
CA ASP A 452 7.57 -7.16 0.06
C ASP A 452 6.58 -7.34 1.21
N LEU A 453 5.29 -7.45 0.87
CA LEU A 453 4.20 -7.66 1.80
C LEU A 453 3.48 -8.97 1.45
N TYR A 454 3.16 -9.80 2.43
CA TYR A 454 2.43 -11.05 2.19
C TYR A 454 0.93 -10.82 2.34
N LEU A 455 0.23 -10.68 1.21
CA LEU A 455 -1.14 -10.18 1.16
C LEU A 455 -2.07 -11.11 0.38
N LYS A 456 -3.35 -11.10 0.75
CA LYS A 456 -4.49 -11.49 -0.10
C LYS A 456 -5.56 -10.40 -0.06
N LYS A 457 -6.57 -10.47 -0.93
CA LYS A 457 -7.73 -9.56 -0.90
C LYS A 457 -9.05 -10.28 -0.75
N VAL A 458 -10.00 -9.59 -0.11
CA VAL A 458 -11.43 -9.95 -0.07
C VAL A 458 -12.18 -8.95 -0.95
N GLY A 459 -13.01 -9.43 -1.87
CA GLY A 459 -13.72 -8.57 -2.82
C GLY A 459 -12.78 -7.82 -3.78
N SER A 460 -13.10 -6.54 -3.99
CA SER A 460 -12.44 -5.62 -4.93
C SER A 460 -12.00 -4.33 -4.21
N PRO A 461 -11.02 -4.39 -3.29
CA PRO A 461 -10.56 -3.22 -2.54
C PRO A 461 -10.02 -2.13 -3.47
N ALA A 462 -10.09 -0.88 -3.00
CA ALA A 462 -9.37 0.23 -3.61
C ALA A 462 -7.85 0.07 -3.45
N ASN A 463 -7.07 0.82 -4.24
CA ASN A 463 -5.62 0.91 -4.02
C ASN A 463 -5.32 1.47 -2.63
N ALA A 464 -4.27 0.95 -2.00
CA ALA A 464 -3.79 1.40 -0.71
C ALA A 464 -2.42 2.07 -0.85
N THR A 465 -1.98 2.76 0.20
CA THR A 465 -0.64 3.35 0.25
C THR A 465 0.21 2.60 1.26
N LEU A 466 1.36 2.07 0.85
CA LEU A 466 2.40 1.66 1.78
C LEU A 466 3.20 2.90 2.18
N ARG A 467 3.33 3.16 3.47
CA ARG A 467 4.13 4.27 4.01
C ARG A 467 5.29 3.72 4.82
N LEU A 468 6.46 4.28 4.60
CA LEU A 468 7.61 4.12 5.49
C LEU A 468 7.65 5.35 6.40
N ILE A 469 7.46 5.14 7.70
CA ILE A 469 7.22 6.21 8.69
C ILE A 469 8.23 6.08 9.84
N SER A 470 8.63 7.23 10.42
CA SER A 470 9.42 7.26 11.65
C SER A 470 8.64 6.76 12.87
N ASP A 471 9.34 6.22 13.86
CA ASP A 471 8.74 5.92 15.16
C ASP A 471 8.39 7.19 15.96
N SER A 472 7.34 7.09 16.77
CA SER A 472 6.92 8.07 17.78
C SER A 472 6.50 7.33 19.06
N GLY A 473 7.47 6.96 19.88
CA GLY A 473 7.22 6.34 21.19
C GLY A 473 6.72 4.90 21.10
N GLY A 474 7.23 4.12 20.15
CA GLY A 474 6.82 2.72 19.93
C GLY A 474 5.51 2.58 19.14
N SER A 475 5.13 3.60 18.39
CA SER A 475 4.01 3.60 17.43
C SER A 475 4.37 4.43 16.19
N PRO A 476 3.71 4.22 15.04
CA PRO A 476 3.92 5.07 13.87
C PRO A 476 3.69 6.56 14.18
N GLY A 477 4.65 7.41 13.81
CA GLY A 477 4.52 8.87 13.89
C GLY A 477 3.82 9.48 12.67
N THR A 478 3.95 10.80 12.50
CA THR A 478 3.39 11.53 11.34
C THR A 478 4.42 11.86 10.26
N SER A 479 5.72 11.63 10.51
CA SER A 479 6.79 11.92 9.55
C SER A 479 6.97 10.78 8.56
N VAL A 480 6.42 10.96 7.36
CA VAL A 480 6.55 10.01 6.24
C VAL A 480 7.92 10.18 5.57
N LEU A 481 8.70 9.10 5.52
CA LEU A 481 10.03 9.05 4.91
C LEU A 481 9.97 8.68 3.43
N ALA A 482 9.08 7.76 3.09
CA ALA A 482 8.80 7.35 1.71
C ALA A 482 7.40 6.74 1.61
N THR A 483 6.88 6.65 0.38
CA THR A 483 5.59 6.02 0.08
C THR A 483 5.73 5.03 -1.07
N GLY A 484 4.82 4.06 -1.17
CA GLY A 484 4.71 3.18 -2.31
C GLY A 484 3.24 2.91 -2.62
N LEU A 485 2.90 2.82 -3.90
CA LEU A 485 1.55 2.48 -4.32
C LEU A 485 1.33 0.97 -4.16
N LEU A 486 0.35 0.59 -3.35
CA LEU A 486 -0.11 -0.79 -3.24
C LEU A 486 -1.31 -0.94 -4.18
N ASN A 487 -1.05 -1.49 -5.37
CA ASN A 487 -2.08 -1.69 -6.39
C ASN A 487 -2.95 -2.90 -6.03
N ALA A 488 -4.24 -2.68 -5.75
CA ALA A 488 -5.16 -3.73 -5.36
C ALA A 488 -5.37 -4.79 -6.46
N SER A 489 -5.19 -4.41 -7.74
CA SER A 489 -5.29 -5.34 -8.87
C SER A 489 -4.14 -6.36 -8.94
N SER A 490 -2.99 -6.06 -8.33
CA SER A 490 -1.88 -7.01 -8.22
C SER A 490 -1.98 -7.97 -7.04
N VAL A 491 -2.98 -7.79 -6.16
CA VAL A 491 -3.21 -8.67 -5.01
C VAL A 491 -4.16 -9.80 -5.41
N GLY A 492 -3.77 -11.05 -5.17
CA GLY A 492 -4.61 -12.23 -5.43
C GLY A 492 -5.67 -12.46 -4.35
N SER A 493 -6.67 -13.29 -4.63
CA SER A 493 -7.59 -13.83 -3.62
C SER A 493 -6.94 -14.88 -2.71
N SER A 494 -5.77 -15.39 -3.12
CA SER A 494 -4.89 -16.22 -2.30
C SER A 494 -3.66 -15.42 -1.90
N TYR A 495 -3.01 -15.82 -0.81
CA TYR A 495 -1.82 -15.14 -0.33
C TYR A 495 -0.68 -15.19 -1.35
N GLY A 496 -0.04 -14.03 -1.56
CA GLY A 496 1.15 -13.88 -2.37
C GLY A 496 2.04 -12.76 -1.84
N TRP A 497 3.33 -12.86 -2.14
CA TRP A 497 4.28 -11.77 -1.90
C TRP A 497 4.08 -10.69 -2.97
N LEU A 498 3.75 -9.48 -2.53
CA LEU A 498 3.66 -8.30 -3.36
C LEU A 498 4.84 -7.37 -3.07
N THR A 499 5.62 -7.08 -4.10
CA THR A 499 6.69 -6.06 -4.03
C THR A 499 6.10 -4.67 -4.21
N VAL A 500 6.40 -3.78 -3.27
CA VAL A 500 6.06 -2.35 -3.32
C VAL A 500 7.35 -1.54 -3.27
N ASN A 501 7.65 -0.82 -4.35
CA ASN A 501 8.81 0.07 -4.41
C ASN A 501 8.51 1.39 -3.70
N PHE A 502 9.49 1.93 -2.99
CA PHE A 502 9.38 3.26 -2.40
C PHE A 502 9.65 4.35 -3.44
N SER A 503 8.90 5.45 -3.36
CA SER A 503 8.99 6.63 -4.23
C SER A 503 10.30 7.41 -4.04
N THR A 504 10.94 7.24 -2.89
CA THR A 504 12.27 7.75 -2.54
C THR A 504 13.04 6.65 -1.83
N THR A 505 14.38 6.75 -1.79
CA THR A 505 15.24 5.78 -1.09
C THR A 505 15.91 6.39 0.14
N PRO A 506 15.18 6.65 1.25
CA PRO A 506 15.73 7.32 2.42
C PRO A 506 16.78 6.45 3.13
N THR A 507 17.81 7.08 3.69
CA THR A 507 18.76 6.42 4.59
C THR A 507 18.11 6.17 5.94
N LEU A 508 18.01 4.90 6.34
CA LEU A 508 17.54 4.50 7.66
C LEU A 508 18.74 4.15 8.54
N ASN A 509 18.68 4.51 9.81
CA ASN A 509 19.76 4.27 10.77
C ASN A 509 19.64 2.89 11.41
N ALA A 510 20.78 2.24 11.64
CA ALA A 510 20.85 0.96 12.35
C ALA A 510 20.21 1.07 13.74
N ASN A 511 19.44 0.05 14.12
CA ASN A 511 18.77 -0.09 15.42
C ASN A 511 17.78 1.04 15.78
N THR A 512 17.38 1.86 14.81
CA THR A 512 16.27 2.81 14.95
C THR A 512 14.98 2.16 14.49
N THR A 513 13.89 2.34 15.24
CA THR A 513 12.58 1.80 14.87
C THR A 513 11.95 2.62 13.73
N TYR A 514 11.47 1.91 12.72
CA TYR A 514 10.67 2.45 11.60
C TYR A 514 9.43 1.58 11.39
N TRP A 515 8.43 2.13 10.70
CA TRP A 515 7.15 1.49 10.48
C TRP A 515 6.84 1.37 9.00
N LEU A 516 6.41 0.17 8.59
CA LEU A 516 5.64 -0.05 7.37
C LEU A 516 4.17 0.06 7.73
N VAL A 517 3.46 1.04 7.17
CA VAL A 517 2.02 1.24 7.38
C VAL A 517 1.29 1.02 6.07
N ILE A 518 0.31 0.12 6.04
CA ILE A 518 -0.68 0.09 4.95
C ILE A 518 -1.82 1.01 5.36
N ASP A 519 -1.96 2.09 4.61
CA ASP A 519 -3.03 3.09 4.71
C ASP A 519 -4.13 2.76 3.69
N ALA A 520 -5.32 2.39 4.19
CA ALA A 520 -6.43 1.87 3.40
C ALA A 520 -7.77 2.52 3.77
N ALA A 521 -8.77 2.46 2.89
CA ALA A 521 -10.11 2.91 3.21
C ALA A 521 -10.93 1.81 3.93
N PRO A 522 -11.83 2.15 4.87
CA PRO A 522 -12.69 1.17 5.53
C PRO A 522 -13.75 0.62 4.58
N ASP A 523 -13.74 -0.69 4.33
CA ASP A 523 -14.76 -1.43 3.59
C ASP A 523 -14.75 -2.92 3.98
N ASN A 524 -15.77 -3.37 4.72
CA ASN A 524 -15.88 -4.76 5.19
C ASN A 524 -16.17 -5.79 4.08
N SER A 525 -16.52 -5.35 2.87
CA SER A 525 -16.73 -6.21 1.71
C SER A 525 -15.51 -6.24 0.78
N ASN A 526 -14.72 -5.17 0.78
CA ASN A 526 -13.60 -4.97 -0.13
C ASN A 526 -12.34 -4.49 0.62
N TYR A 527 -11.61 -5.44 1.21
CA TYR A 527 -10.45 -5.14 2.06
C TYR A 527 -9.24 -6.02 1.72
N LEU A 528 -8.08 -5.61 2.24
CA LEU A 528 -6.84 -6.36 2.16
C LEU A 528 -6.66 -7.20 3.42
N VAL A 529 -5.98 -8.34 3.32
CA VAL A 529 -5.58 -9.12 4.48
C VAL A 529 -4.07 -9.28 4.47
N TRP A 530 -3.44 -8.82 5.54
CA TRP A 530 -2.02 -9.00 5.78
C TRP A 530 -1.81 -10.30 6.57
N GLY A 531 -1.05 -11.23 6.00
CA GLY A 531 -0.66 -12.44 6.72
C GLY A 531 0.28 -12.10 7.87
N GLY A 532 0.15 -12.81 8.99
CA GLY A 532 1.06 -12.66 10.12
C GLY A 532 1.05 -13.84 11.06
N ASP A 533 1.77 -13.68 12.17
CA ASP A 533 1.91 -14.63 13.26
C ASP A 533 1.29 -14.07 14.54
N SER A 534 0.35 -14.80 15.14
CA SER A 534 -0.24 -14.45 16.44
C SER A 534 0.68 -14.67 17.65
N ALA A 535 1.83 -15.35 17.47
CA ALA A 535 2.77 -15.66 18.56
C ALA A 535 3.76 -14.54 18.91
N ASN A 536 3.80 -13.42 18.16
CA ASN A 536 4.69 -12.27 18.39
C ASN A 536 6.19 -12.64 18.49
N GLY A 537 6.69 -13.46 17.56
CA GLY A 537 8.06 -13.96 17.58
C GLY A 537 9.14 -13.01 17.03
N TYR A 538 8.78 -11.91 16.37
CA TYR A 538 9.72 -10.99 15.74
C TYR A 538 10.25 -9.96 16.77
N THR A 539 11.45 -10.21 17.29
CA THR A 539 12.01 -9.43 18.41
C THR A 539 12.47 -8.01 18.05
N ARG A 540 12.48 -7.64 16.76
CA ARG A 540 12.96 -6.33 16.26
C ARG A 540 11.80 -5.42 15.82
N GLY A 541 10.58 -5.72 16.26
CA GLY A 541 9.39 -4.93 15.97
C GLY A 541 8.15 -5.48 16.65
N THR A 542 7.00 -4.94 16.24
CA THR A 542 5.67 -5.31 16.69
C THR A 542 4.65 -4.81 15.66
N GLY A 543 3.51 -5.50 15.58
CA GLY A 543 2.34 -5.04 14.85
C GLY A 543 1.46 -4.06 15.63
N LYS A 544 0.90 -3.07 14.93
CA LYS A 544 -0.07 -2.07 15.45
C LYS A 544 -1.24 -1.91 14.48
N LYS A 545 -2.35 -1.39 14.99
CA LYS A 545 -3.51 -0.97 14.20
C LYS A 545 -4.06 0.39 14.64
N SER A 546 -4.66 1.10 13.69
CA SER A 546 -5.32 2.39 13.90
C SER A 546 -6.62 2.48 13.08
N ASN A 547 -7.49 3.37 13.51
CA ASN A 547 -8.67 3.79 12.75
C ASN A 547 -8.31 4.79 11.64
N ASP A 548 -7.22 5.53 11.85
CA ASP A 548 -6.64 6.50 10.94
C ASP A 548 -5.20 6.78 11.38
N TRP A 549 -4.23 6.48 10.53
CA TRP A 549 -2.81 6.68 10.79
C TRP A 549 -2.46 8.15 11.00
N SER A 550 -3.21 9.07 10.36
CA SER A 550 -2.94 10.50 10.39
C SER A 550 -3.29 11.16 11.73
N ILE A 551 -4.19 10.53 12.51
CA ILE A 551 -4.61 10.99 13.84
C ILE A 551 -3.74 10.37 14.95
N GLY A 552 -3.02 9.28 14.66
CA GLY A 552 -2.01 8.70 15.57
C GLY A 552 -2.54 7.84 16.72
N ASN A 553 -3.81 7.42 16.67
CA ASN A 553 -4.40 6.55 17.70
C ASN A 553 -4.10 5.06 17.44
N TRP A 554 -2.91 4.62 17.85
CA TRP A 554 -2.43 3.25 17.62
C TRP A 554 -2.66 2.33 18.83
N SER A 555 -3.19 1.14 18.55
CA SER A 555 -3.31 0.04 19.53
C SER A 555 -2.47 -1.16 19.09
N ASN A 556 -2.13 -2.03 20.04
CA ASN A 556 -1.40 -3.27 19.74
C ASN A 556 -2.23 -4.20 18.87
N LEU A 557 -1.63 -4.70 17.79
CA LEU A 557 -2.22 -5.78 17.01
C LEU A 557 -2.07 -7.13 17.73
N ASN A 558 -1.07 -7.23 18.63
CA ASN A 558 -0.64 -8.47 19.28
C ASN A 558 -0.29 -9.56 18.25
N ALA A 559 0.33 -9.14 17.14
CA ALA A 559 0.83 -10.02 16.10
C ALA A 559 2.07 -9.42 15.41
N ASP A 560 2.80 -10.26 14.70
CA ASP A 560 3.85 -9.86 13.76
C ASP A 560 3.43 -10.16 12.33
N LEU A 561 3.37 -9.12 11.51
CA LEU A 561 2.95 -9.20 10.13
C LEU A 561 4.10 -9.63 9.23
N ASN A 562 3.78 -10.27 8.11
CA ASN A 562 4.80 -10.80 7.21
C ASN A 562 5.29 -9.76 6.22
N PHE A 563 6.59 -9.51 6.24
CA PHE A 563 7.22 -8.50 5.40
C PHE A 563 8.68 -8.84 5.10
N ARG A 564 9.23 -8.20 4.08
CA ARG A 564 10.67 -8.09 3.83
C ARG A 564 11.00 -6.65 3.48
N VAL A 565 11.91 -6.00 4.21
CA VAL A 565 12.44 -4.68 3.83
C VAL A 565 13.79 -4.87 3.14
N TYR A 566 13.93 -4.31 1.94
CA TYR A 566 15.17 -4.35 1.18
C TYR A 566 15.92 -3.04 1.34
N MET A 567 17.18 -3.15 1.76
CA MET A 567 18.07 -2.01 1.95
C MET A 567 19.39 -2.19 1.19
N GLY A 568 20.06 -1.07 0.94
CA GLY A 568 21.33 -1.03 0.23
C GLY A 568 21.19 -1.04 -1.28
N GLY A 569 22.11 -1.76 -1.92
CA GLY A 569 22.33 -1.62 -3.35
C GLY A 569 22.90 -0.25 -3.75
N ILE A 570 23.24 -0.13 -5.02
CA ILE A 570 23.65 1.12 -5.65
C ILE A 570 22.86 1.18 -6.94
N ASP A 571 22.27 2.32 -7.26
CA ASP A 571 21.76 2.53 -8.61
C ASP A 571 22.80 3.31 -9.40
N ASN A 572 23.26 2.73 -10.50
CA ASN A 572 24.18 3.43 -11.37
C ASN A 572 23.44 4.45 -12.22
N GLN A 573 24.07 5.60 -12.46
CA GLN A 573 23.44 6.72 -13.14
C GLN A 573 24.32 7.35 -14.21
N ILE A 574 23.70 8.12 -15.10
CA ILE A 574 24.36 9.15 -15.91
C ILE A 574 23.91 10.50 -15.39
N SER A 575 24.84 11.33 -14.93
CA SER A 575 24.51 12.63 -14.35
C SER A 575 25.42 13.77 -14.81
N THR A 576 24.84 14.91 -15.19
CA THR A 576 25.58 16.15 -15.53
C THR A 576 26.55 15.98 -16.71
N VAL A 577 26.12 15.28 -17.76
CA VAL A 577 26.93 15.03 -18.98
C VAL A 577 26.12 15.26 -20.25
N SER A 578 26.78 15.76 -21.29
CA SER A 578 26.24 15.83 -22.66
C SER A 578 26.69 14.61 -23.47
N VAL A 579 25.75 13.83 -23.99
CA VAL A 579 25.97 12.64 -24.84
C VAL A 579 25.40 12.94 -26.21
N ASP A 580 26.24 13.07 -27.24
CA ASP A 580 25.75 13.37 -28.59
C ASP A 580 24.98 12.18 -29.21
N GLY A 581 25.34 10.95 -28.83
CA GLY A 581 24.67 9.71 -29.23
C GLY A 581 23.46 9.35 -28.35
N SER A 582 23.20 8.05 -28.19
CA SER A 582 22.13 7.54 -27.31
C SER A 582 22.67 7.22 -25.92
N ALA A 583 21.81 7.27 -24.89
CA ALA A 583 22.18 7.01 -23.50
C ALA A 583 21.28 5.93 -22.88
N TYR A 584 21.86 5.02 -22.10
CA TYR A 584 21.14 3.95 -21.41
C TYR A 584 21.69 3.77 -19.99
N ALA A 585 20.83 3.91 -18.98
CA ALA A 585 21.18 3.83 -17.57
C ALA A 585 19.92 3.65 -16.71
N HIS A 586 20.04 3.14 -15.48
CA HIS A 586 18.89 3.05 -14.59
C HIS A 586 18.31 4.44 -14.24
N PHE A 587 19.20 5.36 -13.84
CA PHE A 587 18.86 6.76 -13.56
C PHE A 587 19.62 7.71 -14.49
N MET A 588 18.92 8.74 -14.96
CA MET A 588 19.52 9.87 -15.67
C MET A 588 19.09 11.18 -15.01
N ASP A 589 20.05 12.03 -14.66
CA ASP A 589 19.79 13.32 -14.02
C ASP A 589 20.65 14.45 -14.61
N ILE A 590 20.03 15.58 -14.98
CA ILE A 590 20.75 16.73 -15.55
C ILE A 590 21.57 16.30 -16.78
N VAL A 591 20.94 15.66 -17.77
CA VAL A 591 21.60 15.14 -18.97
C VAL A 591 21.17 15.87 -20.23
N THR A 592 22.06 15.98 -21.21
CA THR A 592 21.69 16.30 -22.60
C THR A 592 22.02 15.10 -23.47
N VAL A 593 21.06 14.57 -24.20
CA VAL A 593 21.23 13.38 -25.07
C VAL A 593 20.76 13.73 -26.47
N GLY A 594 21.65 13.67 -27.46
CA GLY A 594 21.31 13.98 -28.86
C GLY A 594 20.42 12.90 -29.49
N GLY A 595 20.67 11.64 -29.16
CA GLY A 595 19.93 10.45 -29.63
C GLY A 595 18.78 10.05 -28.71
N ASN A 596 18.54 8.73 -28.62
CA ASN A 596 17.49 8.15 -27.78
C ASN A 596 17.97 7.96 -26.34
N ALA A 597 17.04 7.95 -25.38
CA ALA A 597 17.33 7.62 -23.99
C ALA A 597 16.45 6.47 -23.48
N GLY A 598 17.07 5.47 -22.85
CA GLY A 598 16.38 4.40 -22.13
C GLY A 598 16.78 4.43 -20.66
N ALA A 599 15.82 4.61 -19.75
CA ALA A 599 16.07 4.63 -18.31
C ALA A 599 14.92 4.07 -17.50
N PHE A 600 15.13 3.75 -16.22
CA PHE A 600 13.98 3.59 -15.30
C PHE A 600 13.43 4.97 -14.93
N THR A 601 14.32 5.91 -14.57
CA THR A 601 13.97 7.31 -14.26
C THR A 601 14.81 8.29 -15.07
N LEU A 602 14.13 9.26 -15.70
CA LEU A 602 14.75 10.43 -16.33
C LEU A 602 14.31 11.71 -15.62
N ASN A 603 15.26 12.45 -15.05
CA ASN A 603 15.02 13.74 -14.42
C ASN A 603 15.89 14.85 -15.06
N SER A 604 15.33 16.06 -15.22
CA SER A 604 16.08 17.25 -15.65
C SER A 604 16.86 17.10 -16.97
N GLY A 605 16.32 16.33 -17.92
CA GLY A 605 17.01 15.96 -19.17
C GLY A 605 16.52 16.71 -20.42
N THR A 606 17.43 16.99 -21.36
CA THR A 606 17.09 17.42 -22.74
C THR A 606 17.47 16.32 -23.73
N ILE A 607 16.47 15.66 -24.31
CA ILE A 607 16.62 14.50 -25.19
C ILE A 607 16.19 14.89 -26.60
N GLY A 608 17.10 14.80 -27.58
CA GLY A 608 16.79 15.09 -28.98
C GLY A 608 15.94 14.00 -29.64
N GLY A 609 16.19 12.74 -29.30
CA GLY A 609 15.45 11.58 -29.80
C GLY A 609 14.26 11.17 -28.92
N SER A 610 13.95 9.87 -28.92
CA SER A 610 12.84 9.28 -28.17
C SER A 610 13.27 8.75 -26.80
N VAL A 611 12.32 8.71 -25.86
CA VAL A 611 12.50 8.19 -24.50
C VAL A 611 11.63 6.96 -24.25
N SER A 612 12.20 5.97 -23.57
CA SER A 612 11.46 4.89 -22.91
C SER A 612 11.87 4.86 -21.43
N ALA A 613 10.92 5.08 -20.51
CA ALA A 613 11.18 5.04 -19.09
C ALA A 613 9.98 4.62 -18.23
N ASP A 614 10.17 4.36 -16.94
CA ASP A 614 9.06 4.26 -16.00
C ASP A 614 8.55 5.65 -15.63
N THR A 615 9.48 6.50 -15.16
CA THR A 615 9.20 7.85 -14.68
C THR A 615 10.01 8.89 -15.48
N ILE A 616 9.33 9.94 -15.94
CA ILE A 616 9.95 11.11 -16.58
C ILE A 616 9.60 12.40 -15.85
N SER A 617 10.60 13.22 -15.53
CA SER A 617 10.40 14.51 -14.85
C SER A 617 11.31 15.65 -15.31
N ASN A 618 10.79 16.88 -15.28
CA ASN A 618 11.53 18.13 -15.56
C ASN A 618 12.32 18.12 -16.89
N CYS A 619 11.74 17.54 -17.94
CA CYS A 619 12.49 17.17 -19.15
C CYS A 619 11.94 17.78 -20.44
N THR A 620 12.79 17.89 -21.46
CA THR A 620 12.39 18.21 -22.84
C THR A 620 12.76 17.05 -23.74
N ILE A 621 11.79 16.47 -24.43
CA ILE A 621 11.94 15.31 -25.31
C ILE A 621 11.52 15.72 -26.72
N GLY A 622 12.44 15.68 -27.68
CA GLY A 622 12.19 16.03 -29.08
C GLY A 622 11.38 14.97 -29.82
N GLY A 623 11.61 13.68 -29.52
CA GLY A 623 10.93 12.54 -30.13
C GLY A 623 9.73 12.01 -29.34
N ASN A 624 9.48 10.71 -29.46
CA ASN A 624 8.39 10.01 -28.77
C ASN A 624 8.75 9.73 -27.30
N ALA A 625 7.75 9.52 -26.44
CA ALA A 625 7.95 9.14 -25.05
C ALA A 625 7.02 7.99 -24.63
N SER A 626 7.59 6.91 -24.09
CA SER A 626 6.83 5.82 -23.44
C SER A 626 7.10 5.85 -21.94
N TYR A 627 6.05 5.95 -21.10
CA TYR A 627 6.17 6.13 -19.65
C TYR A 627 4.98 5.60 -18.83
N ASN A 628 5.17 5.43 -17.52
CA ASN A 628 4.12 5.14 -16.53
C ASN A 628 3.79 6.36 -15.66
N VAL A 629 4.80 7.20 -15.35
CA VAL A 629 4.64 8.42 -14.55
C VAL A 629 5.30 9.61 -15.26
N LYS A 630 4.62 10.76 -15.31
CA LYS A 630 5.12 12.00 -15.94
C LYS A 630 4.88 13.22 -15.06
N THR A 631 5.92 14.02 -14.85
CA THR A 631 5.87 15.30 -14.10
C THR A 631 6.65 16.39 -14.85
N SER A 632 6.01 17.49 -15.26
CA SER A 632 6.72 18.65 -15.82
C SER A 632 7.68 18.34 -17.00
N CYS A 633 7.22 17.59 -18.00
CA CYS A 633 7.98 17.32 -19.23
C CYS A 633 7.28 17.84 -20.50
N THR A 634 8.06 18.41 -21.42
CA THR A 634 7.64 18.79 -22.77
C THR A 634 8.02 17.68 -23.74
N ILE A 635 7.04 17.15 -24.50
CA ILE A 635 7.24 16.02 -25.42
C ILE A 635 6.80 16.47 -26.82
N GLY A 636 7.72 16.41 -27.79
CA GLY A 636 7.49 16.81 -29.18
C GLY A 636 6.77 15.75 -30.02
N GLY A 637 6.94 14.47 -29.70
CA GLY A 637 6.34 13.34 -30.43
C GLY A 637 5.17 12.66 -29.73
N THR A 638 4.92 11.40 -30.11
CA THR A 638 3.83 10.57 -29.57
C THR A 638 4.10 10.13 -28.14
N GLN A 639 3.05 10.06 -27.32
CA GLN A 639 3.10 9.59 -25.93
C GLN A 639 2.43 8.21 -25.79
N THR A 640 3.07 7.27 -25.12
CA THR A 640 2.55 5.90 -24.87
C THR A 640 2.56 5.58 -23.37
N THR A 641 1.42 5.16 -22.81
CA THR A 641 1.27 4.78 -21.40
C THR A 641 0.10 3.78 -21.22
N PRO A 642 0.22 2.74 -20.37
CA PRO A 642 1.43 2.35 -19.62
C PRO A 642 2.48 1.68 -20.54
N THR A 643 3.72 1.61 -20.07
CA THR A 643 4.84 0.93 -20.74
C THR A 643 5.54 -0.04 -19.79
N THR A 644 6.21 -1.04 -20.36
CA THR A 644 7.27 -1.75 -19.63
C THR A 644 8.55 -0.93 -19.76
N PRO A 645 9.20 -0.54 -18.65
CA PRO A 645 10.49 0.16 -18.71
C PRO A 645 11.58 -0.72 -19.34
N PRO A 646 12.59 -0.13 -20.01
CA PRO A 646 13.70 -0.90 -20.57
C PRO A 646 14.52 -1.57 -19.46
N SER A 647 15.03 -2.77 -19.74
CA SER A 647 16.01 -3.42 -18.85
C SER A 647 17.34 -2.68 -18.88
N ASP A 648 17.98 -2.57 -17.73
CA ASP A 648 19.32 -2.01 -17.63
C ASP A 648 20.34 -2.79 -18.50
N PRO A 649 21.35 -2.11 -19.06
CA PRO A 649 22.48 -2.78 -19.69
C PRO A 649 23.16 -3.79 -18.74
N ALA A 650 23.60 -4.93 -19.28
CA ALA A 650 24.25 -5.98 -18.50
C ALA A 650 25.72 -5.66 -18.20
N VAL A 651 26.20 -5.97 -16.99
CA VAL A 651 27.61 -5.81 -16.61
C VAL A 651 28.55 -6.46 -17.64
N GLN A 652 29.55 -5.72 -18.12
CA GLN A 652 30.55 -6.23 -19.07
C GLN A 652 31.83 -6.67 -18.37
N ALA A 653 32.36 -7.83 -18.74
CA ALA A 653 33.68 -8.27 -18.30
C ALA A 653 34.79 -7.39 -18.91
N MET A 654 35.89 -7.23 -18.17
CA MET A 654 37.07 -6.52 -18.68
C MET A 654 37.70 -7.29 -19.87
N PRO A 655 38.21 -6.59 -20.90
CA PRO A 655 38.60 -7.21 -22.17
C PRO A 655 39.89 -8.04 -22.11
N ILE A 656 40.68 -7.94 -21.03
CA ILE A 656 41.91 -8.73 -20.86
C ILE A 656 41.74 -9.67 -19.65
N THR A 657 41.94 -10.95 -19.89
CA THR A 657 41.80 -12.00 -18.87
C THR A 657 43.11 -12.26 -18.14
N GLN A 658 43.04 -12.92 -16.98
CA GLN A 658 44.23 -13.28 -16.20
C GLN A 658 45.15 -14.22 -17.00
N GLU A 659 44.60 -15.13 -17.79
CA GLU A 659 45.39 -16.06 -18.62
C GLU A 659 46.24 -15.33 -19.67
N MET A 660 45.74 -14.21 -20.21
CA MET A 660 46.50 -13.37 -21.13
C MET A 660 47.66 -12.67 -20.44
N ILE A 661 47.42 -12.13 -19.23
CA ILE A 661 48.45 -11.50 -18.40
C ILE A 661 49.56 -12.51 -18.08
N ASP A 662 49.20 -13.73 -17.67
CA ASP A 662 50.15 -14.79 -17.36
C ASP A 662 50.97 -15.20 -18.59
N ALA A 663 50.34 -15.28 -19.77
CA ALA A 663 51.03 -15.56 -21.03
C ALA A 663 52.04 -14.46 -21.40
N TRP A 664 51.70 -13.18 -21.18
CA TRP A 664 52.61 -12.06 -21.42
C TRP A 664 53.76 -12.00 -20.41
N LYS A 665 53.52 -12.36 -19.13
CA LYS A 665 54.59 -12.53 -18.13
C LYS A 665 55.59 -13.59 -18.58
N ALA A 666 55.10 -14.75 -19.02
CA ALA A 666 55.96 -15.82 -19.53
C ALA A 666 56.77 -15.40 -20.77
N GLN A 667 56.18 -14.61 -21.69
CA GLN A 667 56.89 -14.08 -22.86
C GLN A 667 58.04 -13.14 -22.49
N ALA A 668 57.80 -12.21 -21.56
CA ALA A 668 58.82 -11.29 -21.08
C ALA A 668 59.96 -12.04 -20.36
N GLU A 669 59.62 -13.03 -19.55
CA GLU A 669 60.58 -13.88 -18.83
C GLU A 669 61.44 -14.72 -19.78
N ALA A 670 60.87 -15.25 -20.86
CA ALA A 670 61.61 -15.99 -21.88
C ALA A 670 62.69 -15.14 -22.58
N GLY A 671 62.49 -13.83 -22.65
CA GLY A 671 63.50 -12.88 -23.13
C GLY A 671 64.66 -12.65 -22.16
N GLY A 672 64.55 -13.14 -20.92
CA GLY A 672 65.51 -12.99 -19.83
C GLY A 672 65.15 -11.88 -18.85
N THR A 673 65.80 -11.90 -17.68
CA THR A 673 65.53 -10.96 -16.58
C THR A 673 66.69 -9.97 -16.40
N ILE A 674 66.35 -8.70 -16.17
CA ILE A 674 67.25 -7.66 -15.68
C ILE A 674 66.90 -7.43 -14.21
N ASN A 675 67.89 -7.43 -13.33
CA ASN A 675 67.70 -7.16 -11.90
C ASN A 675 68.19 -5.75 -11.58
N GLY A 676 67.31 -4.94 -10.98
CA GLY A 676 67.53 -3.52 -10.74
C GLY A 676 66.77 -2.62 -11.72
N ASP A 677 66.84 -1.32 -11.46
CA ASP A 677 66.07 -0.31 -12.18
C ASP A 677 66.66 -0.04 -13.57
N CYS A 678 65.80 0.31 -14.53
CA CYS A 678 66.15 0.60 -15.92
C CYS A 678 65.75 2.02 -16.32
N GLY A 679 66.36 2.56 -17.37
CA GLY A 679 66.15 3.93 -17.84
C GLY A 679 67.21 4.89 -17.31
N ASP A 680 66.82 6.06 -16.80
CA ASP A 680 67.72 7.10 -16.33
C ASP A 680 68.53 6.66 -15.10
N GLY A 681 69.84 6.47 -15.27
CA GLY A 681 70.71 5.98 -14.18
C GLY A 681 70.49 4.51 -13.85
N GLY A 682 69.99 3.74 -14.82
CA GLY A 682 69.66 2.32 -14.67
C GLY A 682 70.90 1.42 -14.57
N VAL A 683 70.65 0.12 -14.33
CA VAL A 683 71.72 -0.88 -14.32
C VAL A 683 72.31 -1.11 -15.72
N ALA A 684 73.56 -1.60 -15.76
CA ALA A 684 74.24 -1.91 -17.01
C ALA A 684 73.40 -2.90 -17.86
N GLY A 685 73.11 -2.52 -19.11
CA GLY A 685 72.28 -3.27 -20.04
C GLY A 685 70.87 -2.73 -20.23
N CYS A 686 70.45 -1.75 -19.42
CA CYS A 686 69.22 -0.98 -19.67
C CYS A 686 69.25 0.50 -19.22
N ASP A 687 70.44 1.03 -18.93
CA ASP A 687 70.66 2.47 -18.75
C ASP A 687 70.47 3.20 -20.09
N ILE A 688 69.78 4.35 -20.06
CA ILE A 688 69.59 5.21 -21.23
C ILE A 688 70.21 6.57 -20.89
N PRO A 689 71.24 7.04 -21.61
CA PRO A 689 71.79 8.36 -21.35
C PRO A 689 70.79 9.46 -21.71
N THR A 690 70.99 10.68 -21.19
CA THR A 690 70.19 11.86 -21.57
C THR A 690 70.11 12.04 -23.10
N ASN A 691 68.91 12.28 -23.64
CA ASN A 691 68.60 12.28 -25.08
C ASN A 691 68.93 10.95 -25.81
N GLY A 692 69.17 9.88 -25.06
CA GLY A 692 69.56 8.58 -25.58
C GLY A 692 68.38 7.76 -26.06
N THR A 693 68.69 6.71 -26.81
CA THR A 693 67.71 5.72 -27.26
C THR A 693 68.23 4.33 -26.97
N LEU A 694 67.36 3.46 -26.44
CA LEU A 694 67.64 2.05 -26.20
C LEU A 694 66.55 1.19 -26.83
N THR A 695 66.93 0.14 -27.55
CA THR A 695 65.99 -0.91 -27.97
C THR A 695 66.01 -2.05 -26.96
N LEU A 696 64.84 -2.42 -26.44
CA LEU A 696 64.68 -3.48 -25.43
C LEU A 696 63.43 -4.30 -25.70
N GLY A 697 63.51 -5.61 -25.45
CA GLY A 697 62.36 -6.52 -25.46
C GLY A 697 62.54 -7.74 -26.38
N PRO A 698 61.92 -8.90 -26.05
CA PRO A 698 61.16 -9.17 -24.84
C PRO A 698 62.06 -9.23 -23.59
N LYS A 699 61.62 -8.71 -22.44
CA LYS A 699 62.40 -8.70 -21.18
C LYS A 699 61.52 -8.57 -19.93
N LYS A 700 61.91 -9.24 -18.85
CA LYS A 700 61.46 -8.95 -17.48
C LYS A 700 62.44 -7.99 -16.80
N ILE A 701 61.94 -6.93 -16.18
CA ILE A 701 62.67 -6.00 -15.32
C ILE A 701 62.19 -6.24 -13.89
N ASN A 702 63.07 -6.82 -13.07
CA ASN A 702 62.86 -6.99 -11.65
C ASN A 702 63.36 -5.73 -10.93
N GLY A 703 62.58 -4.65 -11.03
CA GLY A 703 62.93 -3.29 -10.65
C GLY A 703 61.92 -2.30 -11.23
N ASN A 704 62.28 -1.01 -11.27
CA ASN A 704 61.49 0.07 -11.84
C ASN A 704 61.96 0.42 -13.27
N LEU A 705 61.10 1.09 -14.04
CA LEU A 705 61.45 1.72 -15.31
C LEU A 705 61.24 3.23 -15.20
N ILE A 706 62.33 4.00 -15.22
CA ILE A 706 62.30 5.45 -15.00
C ILE A 706 62.89 6.13 -16.23
N LEU A 707 62.08 6.89 -16.97
CA LEU A 707 62.54 7.63 -18.15
C LEU A 707 62.44 9.12 -17.90
N ALA A 708 63.57 9.82 -17.99
CA ALA A 708 63.64 11.27 -17.83
C ALA A 708 64.56 11.89 -18.88
N ASN A 709 64.51 13.21 -19.02
CA ASN A 709 65.47 13.97 -19.83
C ASN A 709 65.49 13.58 -21.33
N ASN A 710 64.30 13.52 -21.96
CA ASN A 710 64.08 13.18 -23.37
C ASN A 710 64.66 11.81 -23.81
N GLN A 711 64.65 10.83 -22.92
CA GLN A 711 65.05 9.46 -23.25
C GLN A 711 63.98 8.76 -24.10
N THR A 712 64.40 7.87 -25.00
CA THR A 712 63.49 7.04 -25.79
C THR A 712 63.76 5.55 -25.60
N LEU A 713 62.75 4.80 -25.16
CA LEU A 713 62.76 3.34 -25.18
C LEU A 713 62.03 2.82 -26.42
N VAL A 714 62.74 2.07 -27.27
CA VAL A 714 62.18 1.35 -28.41
C VAL A 714 61.88 -0.09 -28.02
N VAL A 715 60.62 -0.48 -28.10
CA VAL A 715 60.15 -1.78 -27.61
C VAL A 715 60.14 -2.79 -28.75
N SER A 716 61.05 -3.78 -28.70
CA SER A 716 61.17 -4.85 -29.70
C SER A 716 60.45 -6.16 -29.33
N GLY A 717 59.86 -6.23 -28.13
CA GLY A 717 59.11 -7.37 -27.61
C GLY A 717 58.44 -7.03 -26.28
N THR A 718 57.62 -7.94 -25.74
CA THR A 718 56.88 -7.72 -24.48
C THR A 718 57.82 -7.38 -23.31
N ILE A 719 57.56 -6.27 -22.62
CA ILE A 719 58.31 -5.86 -21.42
C ILE A 719 57.40 -5.95 -20.19
N TYR A 720 57.87 -6.67 -19.17
CA TYR A 720 57.21 -6.83 -17.87
C TYR A 720 58.07 -6.23 -16.76
N ILE A 721 57.50 -5.31 -15.98
CA ILE A 721 58.15 -4.62 -14.87
C ILE A 721 57.50 -5.05 -13.54
N THR A 722 58.29 -5.42 -12.54
CA THR A 722 57.74 -5.79 -11.22
C THR A 722 57.52 -4.58 -10.31
N GLY A 723 58.22 -3.48 -10.56
CA GLY A 723 58.09 -2.20 -9.84
C GLY A 723 57.11 -1.23 -10.53
N TYR A 724 57.41 0.06 -10.46
CA TYR A 724 56.63 1.12 -11.12
C TYR A 724 57.28 1.58 -12.43
N ILE A 725 56.49 2.28 -13.25
CA ILE A 725 56.94 2.99 -14.46
C ILE A 725 56.75 4.49 -14.22
N ASP A 726 57.80 5.28 -14.43
CA ASP A 726 57.78 6.73 -14.33
C ASP A 726 58.39 7.35 -15.59
N ILE A 727 57.66 8.24 -16.26
CA ILE A 727 58.03 8.77 -17.57
C ILE A 727 57.76 10.27 -17.59
N ASP A 728 58.84 11.04 -17.65
CA ASP A 728 58.80 12.47 -17.47
C ASP A 728 59.70 13.22 -18.46
N ASN A 729 59.51 14.54 -18.53
CA ASN A 729 60.38 15.49 -19.23
C ASN A 729 60.67 15.12 -20.69
N GLY A 730 59.61 14.95 -21.49
CA GLY A 730 59.69 14.70 -22.93
C GLY A 730 60.14 13.30 -23.33
N SER A 731 60.30 12.38 -22.36
CA SER A 731 60.71 11.01 -22.63
C SER A 731 59.60 10.18 -23.28
N ALA A 732 59.98 9.15 -24.03
CA ALA A 732 59.04 8.38 -24.83
C ALA A 732 59.26 6.86 -24.78
N ILE A 733 58.17 6.11 -24.95
CA ILE A 733 58.21 4.69 -25.30
C ILE A 733 57.51 4.51 -26.65
N GLN A 734 58.20 3.88 -27.60
CA GLN A 734 57.66 3.59 -28.92
C GLN A 734 57.89 2.13 -29.32
N LEU A 735 56.97 1.54 -30.07
CA LEU A 735 57.21 0.21 -30.63
C LEU A 735 58.28 0.26 -31.72
N ASP A 736 59.07 -0.81 -31.80
CA ASP A 736 60.00 -1.00 -32.90
C ASP A 736 59.24 -1.07 -34.25
N PRO A 737 59.73 -0.42 -35.33
CA PRO A 737 59.10 -0.46 -36.65
C PRO A 737 58.85 -1.88 -37.20
N SER A 738 59.60 -2.88 -36.74
CA SER A 738 59.41 -4.30 -37.11
C SER A 738 58.04 -4.87 -36.72
N TYR A 739 57.30 -4.23 -35.82
CA TYR A 739 55.91 -4.61 -35.52
C TYR A 739 54.97 -4.44 -36.71
N GLY A 740 55.31 -3.58 -37.70
CA GLY A 740 54.40 -3.30 -38.82
C GLY A 740 53.04 -2.84 -38.29
N THR A 741 51.94 -3.45 -38.76
CA THR A 741 50.58 -3.15 -38.28
C THR A 741 50.19 -3.84 -36.96
N LYS A 742 51.11 -4.58 -36.32
CA LYS A 742 50.83 -5.27 -35.06
C LYS A 742 51.02 -4.32 -33.87
N SER A 743 50.33 -4.62 -32.79
CA SER A 743 50.40 -3.91 -31.52
C SER A 743 51.34 -4.61 -30.54
N GLY A 744 51.86 -3.87 -29.57
CA GLY A 744 52.73 -4.38 -28.52
C GLY A 744 52.31 -3.84 -27.15
N LEU A 745 52.95 -4.35 -26.10
CA LEU A 745 52.55 -4.05 -24.72
C LEU A 745 53.76 -3.93 -23.78
N VAL A 746 53.62 -3.01 -22.84
CA VAL A 746 54.51 -2.81 -21.70
C VAL A 746 53.63 -2.78 -20.46
N PHE A 747 53.97 -3.55 -19.43
CA PHE A 747 53.11 -3.65 -18.25
C PHE A 747 53.88 -3.79 -16.95
N SER A 748 53.26 -3.32 -15.86
CA SER A 748 53.83 -3.24 -14.53
C SER A 748 52.93 -3.91 -13.49
N ASP A 749 53.53 -4.61 -12.51
CA ASP A 749 52.81 -4.96 -11.27
C ASP A 749 52.52 -3.72 -10.41
N GLY A 750 53.36 -2.69 -10.52
CA GLY A 750 53.21 -1.41 -9.83
C GLY A 750 52.48 -0.33 -10.62
N THR A 751 52.55 0.89 -10.10
CA THR A 751 51.89 2.07 -10.66
C THR A 751 52.60 2.61 -11.91
N ILE A 752 51.87 3.37 -12.72
CA ILE A 752 52.41 4.03 -13.91
C ILE A 752 52.16 5.53 -13.81
N HIS A 753 53.20 6.34 -14.00
CA HIS A 753 53.11 7.79 -13.95
C HIS A 753 53.72 8.40 -15.22
N LEU A 754 52.97 9.29 -15.87
CA LEU A 754 53.36 10.00 -17.09
C LEU A 754 53.17 11.50 -16.88
N ALA A 755 54.26 12.26 -17.01
CA ALA A 755 54.26 13.69 -16.76
C ALA A 755 55.04 14.48 -17.82
N ASN A 756 54.82 15.80 -17.82
CA ASN A 756 55.56 16.84 -18.54
C ASN A 756 56.00 16.44 -19.96
N ASN A 757 55.00 16.25 -20.83
CA ASN A 757 55.17 15.88 -22.25
C ASN A 757 55.70 14.45 -22.51
N GLY A 758 55.57 13.53 -21.56
CA GLY A 758 55.80 12.10 -21.79
C GLY A 758 54.92 11.55 -22.92
N ASN A 759 55.49 10.72 -23.80
CA ASN A 759 54.82 10.26 -25.02
C ASN A 759 54.88 8.74 -25.26
N PHE A 760 53.81 8.17 -25.83
CA PHE A 760 53.68 6.74 -26.11
C PHE A 760 53.08 6.50 -27.48
N SER A 761 53.73 5.67 -28.29
CA SER A 761 53.31 5.44 -29.67
C SER A 761 53.51 4.00 -30.15
N GLY A 762 52.73 3.62 -31.17
CA GLY A 762 52.91 2.37 -31.90
C GLY A 762 54.13 2.40 -32.83
N SER A 763 54.20 1.47 -33.79
CA SER A 763 55.36 1.29 -34.69
C SER A 763 55.56 2.41 -35.73
N GLY A 764 54.63 3.38 -35.77
CA GLY A 764 54.50 4.38 -36.84
C GLY A 764 53.63 3.94 -38.02
N GLN A 765 53.14 2.69 -38.04
CA GLN A 765 52.16 2.22 -39.04
C GLN A 765 50.72 2.33 -38.51
N VAL A 766 49.78 2.66 -39.39
CA VAL A 766 48.35 2.69 -39.07
C VAL A 766 47.90 1.30 -38.58
N GLY A 767 47.16 1.26 -37.47
CA GLY A 767 46.71 0.02 -36.84
C GLY A 767 47.69 -0.61 -35.85
N SER A 768 48.90 -0.04 -35.68
CA SER A 768 49.85 -0.45 -34.64
C SER A 768 49.70 0.43 -33.40
N TYR A 769 49.46 -0.21 -32.25
CA TYR A 769 49.21 0.48 -30.99
C TYR A 769 50.09 -0.08 -29.87
N LEU A 770 50.56 0.79 -28.98
CA LEU A 770 51.22 0.39 -27.75
C LEU A 770 50.23 0.44 -26.58
N MET A 771 50.15 -0.64 -25.81
CA MET A 771 49.42 -0.68 -24.55
C MET A 771 50.36 -0.53 -23.36
N LEU A 772 50.02 0.41 -22.48
CA LEU A 772 50.54 0.49 -21.13
C LEU A 772 49.53 -0.07 -20.14
N MET A 773 49.95 -1.05 -19.34
CA MET A 773 49.10 -1.72 -18.38
C MET A 773 49.67 -1.68 -16.97
N SER A 774 48.87 -1.25 -16.01
CA SER A 774 49.17 -1.40 -14.58
C SER A 774 48.27 -2.49 -13.97
N LEU A 775 48.88 -3.38 -13.19
CA LEU A 775 48.15 -4.37 -12.39
C LEU A 775 47.90 -3.88 -10.94
N ALA A 776 48.41 -2.71 -10.58
CA ALA A 776 48.22 -2.11 -9.26
C ALA A 776 46.75 -1.73 -9.01
N SER A 777 46.34 -1.79 -7.74
CA SER A 777 45.01 -1.33 -7.31
C SER A 777 44.94 0.18 -7.02
N GLY A 778 46.09 0.88 -7.04
CA GLY A 778 46.22 2.30 -6.73
C GLY A 778 47.48 2.59 -5.91
N GLY A 779 47.53 3.76 -5.27
CA GLY A 779 48.63 4.16 -4.38
C GLY A 779 49.78 4.89 -5.05
N GLY A 780 49.66 5.20 -6.34
CA GLY A 780 50.59 6.06 -7.08
C GLY A 780 50.26 7.55 -6.90
N HIS A 781 50.78 8.36 -7.82
CA HIS A 781 50.46 9.80 -7.89
C HIS A 781 48.94 10.02 -7.96
N HIS A 782 48.46 10.98 -7.16
CA HIS A 782 47.02 11.27 -6.97
C HIS A 782 46.16 10.04 -6.61
N GLY A 783 46.75 8.98 -6.07
CA GLY A 783 46.09 7.72 -5.72
C GLY A 783 45.82 6.78 -6.90
N GLY A 784 46.19 7.16 -8.13
CA GLY A 784 45.99 6.37 -9.34
C GLY A 784 46.87 5.11 -9.40
N ALA A 785 46.37 4.08 -10.09
CA ALA A 785 47.21 3.00 -10.63
C ALA A 785 47.93 3.48 -11.89
N ILE A 786 47.29 4.37 -12.66
CA ILE A 786 47.90 5.13 -13.74
C ILE A 786 47.53 6.61 -13.57
N ASP A 787 48.54 7.49 -13.61
CA ASP A 787 48.36 8.94 -13.51
C ASP A 787 49.03 9.62 -14.71
N LEU A 788 48.29 10.47 -15.41
CA LEU A 788 48.76 11.21 -16.58
C LEU A 788 48.52 12.70 -16.37
N HIS A 789 49.56 13.51 -16.54
CA HIS A 789 49.39 14.96 -16.50
C HIS A 789 50.37 15.79 -17.32
N ASN A 790 50.02 17.08 -17.46
CA ASN A 790 50.82 18.12 -18.10
C ASN A 790 51.21 17.77 -19.54
N ASN A 791 50.19 17.67 -20.42
CA ASN A 791 50.33 17.37 -21.85
C ASN A 791 50.95 16.00 -22.17
N ALA A 792 50.96 15.06 -21.22
CA ALA A 792 51.28 13.67 -21.52
C ALA A 792 50.30 13.11 -22.58
N SER A 793 50.80 12.27 -23.47
CA SER A 793 50.04 11.71 -24.59
C SER A 793 50.30 10.22 -24.73
N GLY A 794 49.26 9.43 -25.03
CA GLY A 794 49.44 8.01 -25.27
C GLY A 794 48.30 7.33 -26.02
N VAL A 795 48.47 6.04 -26.28
CA VAL A 795 47.54 5.27 -27.10
C VAL A 795 46.54 4.50 -26.24
N ILE A 796 46.95 3.38 -25.63
CA ILE A 796 46.07 2.51 -24.83
C ILE A 796 46.56 2.46 -23.39
N PHE A 797 45.68 2.78 -22.44
CA PHE A 797 45.92 2.62 -21.00
C PHE A 797 44.96 1.60 -20.39
N TYR A 798 45.52 0.65 -19.62
CA TYR A 798 44.75 -0.44 -19.01
C TYR A 798 45.06 -0.58 -17.51
N ALA A 799 44.05 -0.44 -16.65
CA ALA A 799 44.16 -0.65 -15.20
C ALA A 799 42.88 -1.27 -14.62
N ALA A 800 42.64 -2.56 -14.89
CA ALA A 800 41.42 -3.26 -14.46
C ALA A 800 41.20 -3.29 -12.94
N ASN A 801 42.24 -3.03 -12.13
CA ASN A 801 42.18 -3.09 -10.67
C ASN A 801 42.14 -1.73 -9.98
N GLY A 802 42.38 -0.62 -10.71
CA GLY A 802 42.66 0.68 -10.08
C GLY A 802 42.12 1.88 -10.84
N LEU A 803 42.31 3.06 -10.25
CA LEU A 803 41.95 4.34 -10.83
C LEU A 803 42.95 4.75 -11.92
N VAL A 804 42.45 5.27 -13.04
CA VAL A 804 43.25 6.03 -14.00
C VAL A 804 42.84 7.50 -13.96
N TYR A 805 43.78 8.38 -13.65
CA TYR A 805 43.53 9.83 -13.56
C TYR A 805 44.27 10.59 -14.67
N LEU A 806 43.51 11.30 -15.51
CA LEU A 806 44.05 12.17 -16.56
C LEU A 806 43.70 13.61 -16.23
N HIS A 807 44.70 14.49 -16.17
CA HIS A 807 44.47 15.92 -15.94
C HIS A 807 45.49 16.82 -16.66
N ASN A 808 45.11 18.08 -16.89
CA ASN A 808 45.95 19.13 -17.50
C ASN A 808 46.36 18.81 -18.96
N ASN A 809 45.37 18.88 -19.87
CA ASN A 809 45.53 18.79 -21.33
C ASN A 809 46.12 17.46 -21.84
N VAL A 810 45.86 16.36 -21.14
CA VAL A 810 46.28 15.01 -21.55
C VAL A 810 45.45 14.51 -22.74
N ASN A 811 46.09 13.75 -23.63
CA ASN A 811 45.42 13.06 -24.73
C ASN A 811 45.67 11.54 -24.65
N ALA A 812 44.61 10.75 -24.68
CA ALA A 812 44.69 9.29 -24.82
C ALA A 812 43.83 8.81 -25.99
N THR A 813 44.18 7.69 -26.63
CA THR A 813 43.34 7.11 -27.69
C THR A 813 42.25 6.21 -27.11
N GLN A 814 42.58 5.38 -26.13
CA GLN A 814 41.63 4.45 -25.50
C GLN A 814 42.02 4.17 -24.05
N LEU A 815 41.00 3.96 -23.20
CA LEU A 815 41.21 3.68 -21.79
C LEU A 815 40.28 2.59 -21.26
N THR A 816 40.83 1.63 -20.52
CA THR A 816 40.06 0.66 -19.77
C THR A 816 40.54 0.58 -18.32
N ALA A 817 39.65 0.79 -17.36
CA ALA A 817 40.04 0.82 -15.95
C ALA A 817 38.89 0.45 -15.00
N LYS A 818 39.21 0.13 -13.75
CA LYS A 818 38.18 -0.02 -12.70
C LYS A 818 37.42 1.28 -12.47
N ALA A 819 38.14 2.40 -12.42
CA ALA A 819 37.61 3.75 -12.28
C ALA A 819 38.41 4.74 -13.13
N ILE A 820 37.78 5.80 -13.60
CA ILE A 820 38.44 6.86 -14.38
C ILE A 820 38.10 8.23 -13.78
N THR A 821 39.09 9.11 -13.70
CA THR A 821 38.85 10.55 -13.51
C THR A 821 39.48 11.32 -14.66
N LEU A 822 38.71 12.19 -15.29
CA LEU A 822 39.17 13.11 -16.34
C LEU A 822 38.98 14.54 -15.85
N ASP A 823 40.00 15.38 -15.94
CA ASP A 823 39.91 16.77 -15.49
C ASP A 823 40.76 17.71 -16.36
N ASN A 824 40.54 19.02 -16.25
CA ASN A 824 41.32 20.08 -16.88
C ASN A 824 41.65 19.81 -18.37
N ASN A 825 40.60 19.71 -19.20
CA ASN A 825 40.65 19.46 -20.65
C ASN A 825 41.26 18.12 -21.08
N ALA A 826 41.34 17.13 -20.18
CA ALA A 826 41.71 15.76 -20.56
C ALA A 826 40.76 15.21 -21.64
N THR A 827 41.34 14.68 -22.72
CA THR A 827 40.60 14.20 -23.89
C THR A 827 40.96 12.76 -24.21
N ILE A 828 39.94 11.93 -24.41
CA ILE A 828 40.08 10.58 -24.98
C ILE A 828 39.55 10.62 -26.42
N SER A 829 40.38 10.26 -27.40
CA SER A 829 40.01 10.28 -28.82
C SER A 829 40.09 8.89 -29.42
N TYR A 830 38.95 8.20 -29.43
CA TYR A 830 38.86 6.80 -29.82
C TYR A 830 39.17 6.58 -31.30
N ASP A 831 40.05 5.61 -31.57
CA ASP A 831 40.31 5.08 -32.92
C ASP A 831 39.52 3.78 -33.12
N PRO A 832 38.57 3.73 -34.08
CA PRO A 832 37.82 2.51 -34.40
C PRO A 832 38.68 1.30 -34.79
N GLY A 833 39.92 1.51 -35.24
CA GLY A 833 40.87 0.43 -35.53
C GLY A 833 41.19 -0.45 -34.32
N LEU A 834 40.99 0.05 -33.10
CA LEU A 834 41.25 -0.66 -31.84
C LEU A 834 40.27 -1.81 -31.55
N ALA A 835 39.12 -1.85 -32.23
CA ALA A 835 38.16 -2.95 -32.08
C ALA A 835 38.74 -4.31 -32.54
N ASN A 836 39.77 -4.29 -33.39
CA ASN A 836 40.42 -5.49 -33.94
C ASN A 836 41.95 -5.48 -33.75
N ALA A 837 42.44 -4.84 -32.68
CA ALA A 837 43.88 -4.75 -32.45
C ALA A 837 44.52 -6.13 -32.22
N LEU A 838 45.63 -6.38 -32.94
CA LEU A 838 46.38 -7.63 -32.87
C LEU A 838 47.66 -7.42 -32.04
N PHE A 839 47.70 -7.93 -30.82
CA PHE A 839 48.88 -7.85 -29.97
C PHE A 839 49.83 -9.02 -30.25
N SER A 840 51.07 -8.72 -30.63
CA SER A 840 52.11 -9.73 -30.83
C SER A 840 53.18 -9.66 -29.76
N GLY A 841 53.43 -10.80 -29.10
CA GLY A 841 54.65 -10.99 -28.33
C GLY A 841 55.82 -11.11 -29.28
N GLY A 842 56.59 -10.04 -29.47
CA GLY A 842 57.81 -10.06 -30.26
C GLY A 842 58.79 -11.08 -29.67
N GLY A 843 59.03 -12.18 -30.37
CA GLY A 843 59.95 -13.23 -29.92
C GLY A 843 59.77 -14.54 -30.71
N SER A 844 60.79 -14.88 -31.50
CA SER A 844 60.85 -16.09 -32.32
C SER A 844 60.92 -17.38 -31.50
N SER A 845 59.78 -18.04 -31.27
CA SER A 845 59.74 -19.49 -31.04
C SER A 845 58.41 -20.07 -31.55
N GLY A 846 58.46 -20.76 -32.69
CA GLY A 846 57.28 -21.33 -33.34
C GLY A 846 56.83 -22.63 -32.69
N SER A 847 55.50 -22.83 -32.59
CA SER A 847 54.90 -24.15 -32.43
C SER A 847 54.00 -24.48 -33.63
N PHE A 848 53.90 -25.76 -33.98
CA PHE A 848 53.18 -26.23 -35.17
C PHE A 848 51.73 -26.59 -34.84
N LYS A 849 50.78 -26.18 -35.70
CA LYS A 849 49.39 -26.68 -35.68
C LYS A 849 49.03 -27.22 -37.07
N VAL A 850 48.63 -28.50 -37.14
CA VAL A 850 48.17 -29.13 -38.39
C VAL A 850 46.83 -28.51 -38.78
N LYS A 851 46.78 -27.81 -39.93
CA LYS A 851 45.57 -27.13 -40.43
C LYS A 851 44.54 -28.08 -41.06
N SER A 852 44.99 -29.21 -41.60
CA SER A 852 44.14 -30.31 -42.05
C SER A 852 45.00 -31.56 -42.29
N TRP A 853 44.37 -32.73 -42.26
CA TRP A 853 44.94 -33.98 -42.75
C TRP A 853 43.92 -34.66 -43.66
N LYS A 854 44.39 -35.45 -44.63
CA LYS A 854 43.54 -36.30 -45.48
C LYS A 854 44.29 -37.60 -45.73
N GLU A 855 43.61 -38.72 -45.49
CA GLU A 855 44.05 -40.04 -45.93
C GLU A 855 43.66 -40.25 -47.40
N ILE A 856 44.53 -40.88 -48.17
CA ILE A 856 44.27 -41.26 -49.56
C ILE A 856 44.37 -42.79 -49.62
N GLU A 857 43.26 -43.44 -49.95
CA GLU A 857 43.24 -44.77 -50.57
C GLU A 857 42.55 -44.66 -51.93
#